data_AF-A0A9P7Y4W7-F1
#
_entry.id   AF-A0A9P7Y4W7-F1
#
_cell.length_a   1.000
_cell.length_b   1.000
_cell.length_c   1.000
_cell.angle_alpha   90.00
_cell.angle_beta   90.00
_cell.angle_gamma   90.00
#
_symmetry.space_group_name_H-M   'P 1'
#
loop_
_entity.id
_entity.type
_entity.pdbx_description
1 polymer ?
#
loop_
_entity_poly.entity_id
_entity_poly.type
_entity_poly.pdbx_seq_one_letter_code
_entity_poly.pdbx_strand_id
1 'polypeptide(L)'
;MIRYLHRRLHKTSPASTTIVQTKISPLDIPEILDLIFSFLNDYTLRRSVLRVSRQWHLLSQTRLSREVIWSEHSRPSKKERALRTLPGASKVHFSFHSITPAAFKTVRDALLHLEDEVESGGKQQHRRRLGTNALDCDTNNYNMTQTTPTSTPTVYSFTPLREMELFVWYSHTDSFEWFPLPSSLVSLRIGFSYAHYTTIDLQGILEKCPALERLCIESHGSPVILSDAAPRLKSTIKDASQLPPLSLRSLVLCGIGFAQEDLETLLLLTPNLKELQLRSMLWSNALDKYEWARLFQLLKRRNITLDKAHFSMAGSAMSVEETEMLLTGVYRPSSQERFLWALDLTPQLLQSVFSMADTLTTLEILWKPTSKEYPRECCERSLLNTHALIHKLLCESPRLVHLTTLKTMVRLQDIDLFDRAGYTDLDTRHDATVAENVQSSSSTSRPPPAIWRCRSLRTLHIDLHIPLTTEERPVYSRIVFGYVSRVCPLLEDLQIGTQETCHSWVGPIYYFRYFSGLSMSLGGGLCLLGRLKFLQRLRVFSDVGDGKNEYKDWDVNWITASGRKSVLSNWKRRREVKSWREWRRNEDLVETVRAEIRMRLAISGTSHPIPDADAVILKQLENLGLLFDVEEMVKEMEVKEFRPMPALEGLSLNHPTLMPPETVLEHLFPSMLDKLRSR
;
A
#
# COMPACT_ATOMS: atom_id res chain seq x y z
N MET A 1 32.72 0.63 -21.76
CA MET A 1 33.65 0.64 -20.61
C MET A 1 35.04 0.11 -20.98
N ILE A 2 35.16 -1.09 -21.57
CA ILE A 2 36.44 -1.65 -22.08
C ILE A 2 37.17 -0.67 -23.01
N ARG A 3 36.48 -0.02 -23.96
CA ARG A 3 37.08 1.03 -24.83
C ARG A 3 37.55 2.29 -24.09
N TYR A 4 36.97 2.62 -22.93
CA TYR A 4 37.41 3.76 -22.11
C TYR A 4 38.70 3.42 -21.36
N LEU A 5 38.79 2.21 -20.80
CA LEU A 5 40.02 1.66 -20.21
C LEU A 5 41.13 1.52 -21.27
N HIS A 6 40.80 1.01 -22.47
CA HIS A 6 41.75 0.89 -23.59
C HIS A 6 42.29 2.24 -24.08
N ARG A 7 41.45 3.30 -24.10
CA ARG A 7 41.88 4.66 -24.49
C ARG A 7 42.76 5.35 -23.46
N ARG A 8 42.63 5.01 -22.16
CA ARG A 8 43.55 5.50 -21.13
C ARG A 8 44.88 4.75 -21.15
N LEU A 9 44.87 3.48 -21.55
CA LEU A 9 46.08 2.65 -21.59
C LEU A 9 46.94 2.84 -22.85
N HIS A 10 46.40 3.37 -23.96
CA HIS A 10 47.11 3.44 -25.25
C HIS A 10 47.38 4.84 -25.82
N LYS A 11 47.45 5.88 -24.99
CA LYS A 11 47.91 7.20 -25.45
C LYS A 11 49.37 7.43 -25.04
N THR A 12 50.31 6.99 -25.86
CA THR A 12 51.72 7.37 -25.75
C THR A 12 52.30 7.75 -27.11
N SER A 13 52.64 9.03 -27.25
CA SER A 13 53.82 9.45 -28.02
C SER A 13 55.06 9.13 -27.17
N PRO A 14 56.22 8.79 -27.77
CA PRO A 14 57.41 8.37 -27.04
C PRO A 14 58.13 9.58 -26.45
N ALA A 15 57.71 10.00 -25.26
CA ALA A 15 58.51 10.87 -24.40
C ALA A 15 58.69 10.14 -23.07
N SER A 16 59.94 10.01 -22.62
CA SER A 16 60.36 9.29 -21.41
C SER A 16 59.42 9.51 -20.22
N THR A 17 58.49 8.57 -20.02
CA THR A 17 57.51 8.59 -18.94
C THR A 17 58.02 7.74 -17.80
N THR A 18 58.42 8.40 -16.72
CA THR A 18 58.50 7.81 -15.39
C THR A 18 57.16 7.13 -15.11
N ILE A 19 57.15 5.79 -15.06
CA ILE A 19 55.94 5.01 -14.79
C ILE A 19 55.57 5.27 -13.33
N VAL A 20 54.73 6.28 -13.10
CA VAL A 20 54.07 6.47 -11.82
C VAL A 20 53.07 5.32 -11.70
N GLN A 21 53.41 4.31 -10.89
CA GLN A 21 52.46 3.29 -10.46
C GLN A 21 51.34 3.98 -9.68
N THR A 22 50.28 4.42 -10.37
CA THR A 22 49.06 4.83 -9.71
C THR A 22 48.43 3.59 -9.11
N LYS A 23 48.53 3.45 -7.78
CA LYS A 23 47.77 2.44 -7.03
C LYS A 23 46.29 2.57 -7.42
N ILE A 24 45.74 1.52 -8.02
CA ILE A 24 44.32 1.46 -8.36
C ILE A 24 43.55 1.47 -7.05
N SER A 25 42.64 2.44 -6.88
CA SER A 25 41.78 2.48 -5.70
C SER A 25 40.76 1.34 -5.79
N PRO A 26 40.40 0.67 -4.68
CA PRO A 26 39.26 -0.26 -4.68
C PRO A 26 37.97 0.38 -5.21
N LEU A 27 37.81 1.70 -5.07
CA LEU A 27 36.67 2.45 -5.61
C LEU A 27 36.72 2.68 -7.13
N ASP A 28 37.84 2.37 -7.78
CA ASP A 28 37.94 2.38 -9.24
C ASP A 28 37.44 1.06 -9.84
N ILE A 29 37.30 0.00 -9.03
CA ILE A 29 36.89 -1.35 -9.45
C ILE A 29 35.35 -1.43 -9.44
N PRO A 30 34.69 -1.54 -10.62
CA PRO A 30 33.23 -1.55 -10.72
C PRO A 30 32.54 -2.63 -9.91
N GLU A 31 33.13 -3.82 -9.82
CA GLU A 31 32.59 -4.97 -9.12
C GLU A 31 32.54 -4.74 -7.60
N ILE A 32 33.55 -4.07 -7.05
CA ILE A 32 33.57 -3.67 -5.63
C ILE A 32 32.50 -2.60 -5.38
N LEU A 33 32.38 -1.61 -6.27
CA LEU A 33 31.31 -0.60 -6.17
C LEU A 33 29.91 -1.22 -6.27
N ASP A 34 29.73 -2.17 -7.18
CA ASP A 34 28.47 -2.89 -7.36
C ASP A 34 28.12 -3.65 -6.06
N LEU A 35 29.07 -4.37 -5.47
CA LEU A 35 28.89 -5.02 -4.17
C LEU A 35 28.58 -4.02 -3.05
N ILE A 36 29.30 -2.90 -2.96
CA ILE A 36 29.01 -1.83 -1.97
C ILE A 36 27.58 -1.31 -2.16
N PHE A 37 27.20 -1.01 -3.40
CA PHE A 37 25.87 -0.50 -3.72
C PHE A 37 24.77 -1.50 -3.41
N SER A 38 25.05 -2.82 -3.32
CA SER A 38 24.01 -3.81 -2.95
C SER A 38 23.65 -3.77 -1.47
N PHE A 39 24.45 -3.13 -0.65
CA PHE A 39 24.14 -2.89 0.75
C PHE A 39 23.43 -1.55 1.00
N LEU A 40 23.21 -0.75 -0.05
CA LEU A 40 22.57 0.56 0.06
C LEU A 40 21.12 0.48 -0.41
N ASN A 41 20.23 1.18 0.30
CA ASN A 41 18.84 1.32 -0.12
C ASN A 41 18.70 2.30 -1.30
N ASP A 42 17.59 2.19 -2.03
CA ASP A 42 17.25 3.04 -3.18
C ASP A 42 17.34 4.54 -2.86
N TYR A 43 16.94 4.93 -1.65
CA TYR A 43 17.03 6.31 -1.18
C TYR A 43 18.47 6.82 -1.18
N THR A 44 19.37 6.07 -0.54
CA THR A 44 20.79 6.41 -0.43
C THR A 44 21.45 6.42 -1.80
N LEU A 45 21.09 5.44 -2.65
CA LEU A 45 21.55 5.38 -4.03
C LEU A 45 21.16 6.65 -4.79
N ARG A 46 19.86 7.02 -4.79
CA ARG A 46 19.31 8.17 -5.50
C ARG A 46 19.87 9.50 -4.99
N ARG A 47 20.00 9.68 -3.67
CA ARG A 47 20.36 10.97 -3.07
C ARG A 47 21.86 11.21 -2.99
N SER A 48 22.64 10.18 -2.71
CA SER A 48 24.07 10.32 -2.41
C SER A 48 24.93 9.72 -3.51
N VAL A 49 24.74 8.44 -3.82
CA VAL A 49 25.64 7.66 -4.70
C VAL A 49 25.66 8.20 -6.12
N LEU A 50 24.49 8.52 -6.68
CA LEU A 50 24.39 9.06 -8.04
C LEU A 50 25.16 10.37 -8.26
N ARG A 51 25.47 11.11 -7.19
CA ARG A 51 26.11 12.42 -7.26
C ARG A 51 27.63 12.37 -7.09
N VAL A 52 28.20 11.22 -6.75
CA VAL A 52 29.63 11.08 -6.45
C VAL A 52 30.48 11.18 -7.71
N SER A 53 30.22 10.35 -8.71
CA SER A 53 30.96 10.35 -9.98
C SER A 53 30.13 9.76 -11.12
N ARG A 54 30.59 9.96 -12.36
CA ARG A 54 29.95 9.37 -13.55
C ARG A 54 29.97 7.83 -13.52
N GLN A 55 31.02 7.21 -12.99
CA GLN A 55 31.12 5.76 -12.87
C GLN A 55 30.05 5.22 -11.91
N TRP A 56 29.91 5.87 -10.74
CA TRP A 56 28.94 5.48 -9.71
C TRP A 56 27.52 5.66 -10.22
N HIS A 57 27.25 6.75 -10.93
CA HIS A 57 25.99 6.98 -11.62
C HIS A 57 25.66 5.85 -12.60
N LEU A 58 26.58 5.48 -13.49
CA LEU A 58 26.36 4.43 -14.49
C LEU A 58 26.14 3.05 -13.85
N LEU A 59 26.84 2.72 -12.77
CA LEU A 59 26.66 1.44 -12.06
C LEU A 59 25.34 1.40 -11.28
N SER A 60 24.89 2.54 -10.75
CA SER A 60 23.61 2.62 -10.04
C SER A 60 22.41 2.62 -10.99
N GLN A 61 22.57 2.99 -12.26
CA GLN A 61 21.44 3.03 -13.22
C GLN A 61 20.77 1.68 -13.45
N THR A 62 21.54 0.59 -13.43
CA THR A 62 20.98 -0.77 -13.60
C THR A 62 20.22 -1.24 -12.36
N ARG A 63 20.48 -0.61 -11.20
CA ARG A 63 19.91 -0.97 -9.90
C ARG A 63 18.70 -0.12 -9.56
N LEU A 64 18.73 1.15 -9.95
CA LEU A 64 17.63 2.07 -9.70
C LEU A 64 16.51 1.81 -10.70
N SER A 65 15.48 1.12 -10.22
CA SER A 65 14.22 1.01 -10.93
C SER A 65 13.66 2.43 -11.14
N ARG A 66 13.66 2.90 -12.39
CA ARG A 66 13.05 4.19 -12.70
C ARG A 66 11.54 4.00 -12.71
N GLU A 67 10.91 4.67 -11.76
CA GLU A 67 9.46 4.68 -11.57
C GLU A 67 8.85 5.91 -12.25
N VAL A 68 7.79 5.69 -13.02
CA VAL A 68 7.00 6.75 -13.65
C VAL A 68 5.60 6.73 -13.03
N ILE A 69 5.16 7.88 -12.54
CA ILE A 69 3.80 8.04 -12.04
C ILE A 69 3.05 8.96 -12.99
N TRP A 70 2.01 8.42 -13.60
CA TRP A 70 1.06 9.16 -14.43
C TRP A 70 -0.32 9.12 -13.76
N SER A 71 -0.93 10.28 -13.63
CA SER A 71 -2.26 10.42 -13.04
C SER A 71 -3.09 11.36 -13.90
N GLU A 72 -4.34 10.96 -14.16
CA GLU A 72 -5.28 11.74 -14.94
C GLU A 72 -5.54 13.13 -14.35
N HIS A 73 -5.47 13.28 -13.02
CA HIS A 73 -5.66 14.57 -12.33
C HIS A 73 -4.38 15.43 -12.27
N SER A 74 -3.25 14.97 -12.82
CA SER A 74 -2.03 15.77 -12.86
C SER A 74 -2.13 16.95 -13.83
N ARG A 75 -1.34 18.02 -13.61
CA ARG A 75 -1.21 19.12 -14.58
C ARG A 75 -0.77 18.58 -15.96
N PRO A 76 -1.26 19.12 -17.09
CA PRO A 76 -0.93 18.61 -18.43
C PRO A 76 0.57 18.45 -18.70
N SER A 77 1.38 19.44 -18.32
CA SER A 77 2.85 19.39 -18.48
C SER A 77 3.50 18.26 -17.66
N LYS A 78 2.92 17.89 -16.51
CA LYS A 78 3.39 16.77 -15.70
C LYS A 78 3.01 15.43 -16.34
N LYS A 79 1.80 15.31 -16.90
CA LYS A 79 1.38 14.11 -17.65
C LYS A 79 2.30 13.87 -18.85
N GLU A 80 2.54 14.91 -19.64
CA GLU A 80 3.41 14.85 -20.80
C GLU A 80 4.85 14.49 -20.40
N ARG A 81 5.38 15.12 -19.34
CA ARG A 81 6.70 14.78 -18.81
C ARG A 81 6.75 13.32 -18.37
N ALA A 82 5.74 12.81 -17.68
CA ALA A 82 5.69 11.42 -17.23
C ALA A 82 5.78 10.45 -18.43
N LEU A 83 5.00 10.69 -19.49
CA LEU A 83 5.02 9.87 -20.71
C LEU A 83 6.35 9.96 -21.46
N ARG A 84 6.94 11.17 -21.57
CA ARG A 84 8.29 11.35 -22.14
C ARG A 84 9.39 10.64 -21.33
N THR A 85 9.14 10.41 -20.04
CA THR A 85 10.03 9.63 -19.16
C THR A 85 9.66 8.16 -19.06
N LEU A 86 8.82 7.63 -19.95
CA LEU A 86 8.52 6.20 -20.00
C LEU A 86 9.67 5.38 -20.64
N PRO A 87 10.35 5.83 -21.72
CA PRO A 87 11.50 5.13 -22.33
C PRO A 87 12.68 4.82 -21.39
N GLY A 88 12.81 3.58 -20.92
CA GLY A 88 13.79 3.15 -19.90
C GLY A 88 13.27 3.13 -18.45
N ALA A 89 11.95 3.27 -18.25
CA ALA A 89 11.31 3.05 -16.97
C ALA A 89 11.08 1.55 -16.79
N SER A 90 11.45 1.03 -15.63
CA SER A 90 11.20 -0.36 -15.25
C SER A 90 9.85 -0.54 -14.58
N LYS A 91 9.33 0.52 -13.96
CA LYS A 91 8.03 0.53 -13.28
C LYS A 91 7.18 1.73 -13.69
N VAL A 92 5.89 1.50 -13.92
CA VAL A 92 4.92 2.58 -14.16
C VAL A 92 3.66 2.42 -13.31
N HIS A 93 3.16 3.54 -12.80
CA HIS A 93 1.89 3.65 -12.12
C HIS A 93 0.97 4.55 -12.94
N PHE A 94 -0.15 4.01 -13.40
CA PHE A 94 -1.20 4.76 -14.05
C PHE A 94 -2.42 4.85 -13.13
N SER A 95 -2.88 6.06 -12.87
CA SER A 95 -4.13 6.32 -12.15
C SER A 95 -5.12 7.03 -13.07
N PHE A 96 -6.23 6.37 -13.33
CA PHE A 96 -7.35 6.85 -14.15
C PHE A 96 -8.54 7.12 -13.26
N HIS A 97 -9.13 8.31 -13.38
CA HIS A 97 -10.43 8.59 -12.79
C HIS A 97 -11.49 7.72 -13.48
N SER A 98 -11.46 7.70 -14.81
CA SER A 98 -12.27 6.77 -15.59
C SER A 98 -11.55 6.36 -16.87
N ILE A 99 -11.84 5.15 -17.34
CA ILE A 99 -11.30 4.66 -18.61
C ILE A 99 -12.08 5.32 -19.75
N THR A 100 -11.76 6.59 -20.06
CA THR A 100 -12.27 7.25 -21.26
C THR A 100 -11.36 6.98 -22.46
N PRO A 101 -11.89 6.81 -23.68
CA PRO A 101 -11.07 6.61 -24.88
C PRO A 101 -9.99 7.69 -25.08
N ALA A 102 -10.25 8.93 -24.67
CA ALA A 102 -9.32 10.04 -24.82
C ALA A 102 -8.13 9.99 -23.84
N ALA A 103 -8.40 9.82 -22.54
CA ALA A 103 -7.34 9.68 -21.53
C ALA A 103 -6.48 8.45 -21.84
N PHE A 104 -7.14 7.38 -22.25
CA PHE A 104 -6.53 6.12 -22.64
C PHE A 104 -5.66 6.23 -23.88
N LYS A 105 -6.12 6.92 -24.94
CA LYS A 105 -5.39 7.05 -26.20
C LYS A 105 -3.97 7.57 -25.98
N THR A 106 -3.79 8.59 -25.14
CA THR A 106 -2.48 9.19 -24.90
C THR A 106 -1.51 8.21 -24.22
N VAL A 107 -1.99 7.45 -23.23
CA VAL A 107 -1.20 6.43 -22.54
C VAL A 107 -0.89 5.26 -23.47
N ARG A 108 -1.90 4.82 -24.24
CA ARG A 108 -1.79 3.74 -25.21
C ARG A 108 -0.73 4.05 -26.26
N ASP A 109 -0.81 5.22 -26.88
CA ASP A 109 0.11 5.61 -27.95
C ASP A 109 1.56 5.69 -27.40
N ALA A 110 1.76 6.10 -26.14
CA ALA A 110 3.06 6.09 -25.49
C ALA A 110 3.59 4.67 -25.18
N LEU A 111 2.71 3.73 -24.82
CA LEU A 111 3.08 2.33 -24.57
C LEU A 111 3.41 1.59 -25.88
N LEU A 112 2.65 1.83 -26.95
CA LEU A 112 2.95 1.27 -28.27
C LEU A 112 4.30 1.77 -28.79
N HIS A 113 4.58 3.07 -28.66
CA HIS A 113 5.90 3.62 -29.00
C HIS A 113 7.04 2.99 -28.18
N LEU A 114 6.78 2.65 -26.91
CA LEU A 114 7.76 1.98 -26.06
C LEU A 114 8.09 0.57 -26.57
N GLU A 115 7.07 -0.19 -26.98
CA GLU A 115 7.25 -1.52 -27.57
C GLU A 115 8.04 -1.44 -28.88
N ASP A 116 7.67 -0.51 -29.76
CA ASP A 116 8.37 -0.29 -31.03
C ASP A 116 9.87 0.03 -30.82
N GLU A 117 10.21 0.83 -29.81
CA GLU A 117 11.60 1.15 -29.45
C GLU A 117 12.37 -0.08 -28.95
N VAL A 118 11.74 -0.93 -28.14
CA VAL A 118 12.36 -2.17 -27.62
C VAL A 118 12.66 -3.13 -28.78
N GLU A 119 11.69 -3.34 -29.68
CA GLU A 119 11.86 -4.23 -30.83
C GLU A 119 12.91 -3.70 -31.81
N SER A 120 12.88 -2.40 -32.10
CA SER A 120 13.80 -1.76 -33.03
C SER A 120 15.23 -1.73 -32.47
N GLY A 121 15.39 -1.44 -31.19
CA GLY A 121 16.68 -1.42 -30.48
C GLY A 121 17.36 -2.80 -30.48
N GLY A 122 16.59 -3.86 -30.26
CA GLY A 122 17.07 -5.24 -30.32
C GLY A 122 17.64 -5.61 -31.71
N LYS A 123 16.91 -5.27 -32.77
CA LYS A 123 17.33 -5.53 -34.16
C LYS A 123 18.60 -4.76 -34.52
N GLN A 124 18.72 -3.50 -34.11
CA GLN A 124 19.89 -2.67 -34.40
C GLN A 124 21.14 -3.14 -33.64
N GLN A 125 20.99 -3.58 -32.39
CA GLN A 125 22.09 -4.09 -31.57
C GLN A 125 22.58 -5.45 -32.09
N HIS A 126 21.67 -6.32 -32.55
CA HIS A 126 22.02 -7.60 -33.17
C HIS A 126 22.78 -7.40 -34.49
N ARG A 127 22.33 -6.50 -35.37
CA ARG A 127 23.04 -6.14 -36.62
C ARG A 127 24.45 -5.60 -36.36
N ARG A 128 24.63 -4.75 -35.33
CA ARG A 128 25.97 -4.23 -34.97
C ARG A 128 26.91 -5.34 -34.48
N ARG A 129 26.41 -6.35 -33.75
CA ARG A 129 27.24 -7.48 -33.30
C ARG A 129 27.68 -8.40 -34.44
N LEU A 130 26.79 -8.69 -35.39
CA LEU A 130 27.13 -9.50 -36.55
C LEU A 130 28.10 -8.80 -37.51
N GLY A 131 27.98 -7.48 -37.69
CA GLY A 131 28.83 -6.71 -38.61
C GLY A 131 30.27 -6.44 -38.13
N THR A 132 30.66 -6.83 -36.91
CA THR A 132 32.04 -6.56 -36.42
C THR A 132 33.03 -7.71 -36.69
N ASN A 133 32.55 -8.87 -37.16
CA ASN A 133 33.39 -10.05 -37.39
C ASN A 133 33.57 -10.42 -38.87
N ALA A 134 32.98 -9.67 -39.80
CA ALA A 134 33.30 -9.79 -41.22
C ALA A 134 34.55 -8.95 -41.52
N LEU A 135 35.72 -9.52 -41.25
CA LEU A 135 36.94 -9.15 -41.97
C LEU A 135 36.73 -9.64 -43.41
N ASP A 136 36.43 -8.73 -44.32
CA ASP A 136 36.77 -8.94 -45.73
C ASP A 136 37.19 -7.59 -46.32
N CYS A 137 38.51 -7.47 -46.40
CA CYS A 137 39.28 -7.25 -47.62
C CYS A 137 38.46 -6.85 -48.86
N ASP A 138 38.90 -5.75 -49.47
CA ASP A 138 38.66 -5.37 -50.84
C ASP A 138 37.21 -5.04 -51.23
N THR A 139 36.93 -3.77 -51.53
CA THR A 139 36.82 -3.32 -52.92
C THR A 139 36.59 -1.79 -52.96
N ASN A 140 37.34 -1.16 -53.86
CA ASN A 140 37.41 0.26 -54.13
C ASN A 140 36.09 0.93 -54.54
N ASN A 141 36.02 2.22 -54.19
CA ASN A 141 35.38 3.32 -54.93
C ASN A 141 33.88 3.19 -55.25
N TYR A 142 33.06 3.97 -54.53
CA TYR A 142 32.21 4.99 -55.17
C TYR A 142 31.83 6.06 -54.13
N ASN A 143 32.24 7.30 -54.42
CA ASN A 143 31.97 8.49 -53.61
C ASN A 143 30.47 8.85 -53.68
N MET A 144 29.69 8.37 -52.72
CA MET A 144 28.33 8.84 -52.49
C MET A 144 28.24 9.30 -51.03
N THR A 145 28.24 10.62 -50.85
CA THR A 145 28.12 11.33 -49.57
C THR A 145 26.78 11.02 -48.90
N GLN A 146 26.67 9.83 -48.30
CA GLN A 146 25.63 9.56 -47.31
C GLN A 146 26.02 10.27 -46.03
N THR A 147 25.29 11.34 -45.70
CA THR A 147 25.27 11.95 -44.38
C THR A 147 24.79 10.89 -43.39
N THR A 148 25.72 10.12 -42.85
CA THR A 148 25.48 9.17 -41.79
C THR A 148 24.90 9.95 -40.61
N PRO A 149 23.66 9.68 -40.19
CA PRO A 149 23.13 10.33 -38.99
C PRO A 149 24.04 9.91 -37.84
N THR A 150 24.79 10.87 -37.30
CA THR A 150 25.53 10.73 -36.05
C THR A 150 24.52 10.62 -34.92
N SER A 151 23.84 9.47 -34.87
CA SER A 151 23.11 8.99 -33.71
C SER A 151 24.14 8.87 -32.59
N THR A 152 24.18 9.90 -31.74
CA THR A 152 24.94 9.85 -30.49
C THR A 152 24.47 8.59 -29.77
N PRO A 153 25.36 7.61 -29.52
CA PRO A 153 24.97 6.39 -28.84
C PRO A 153 24.31 6.80 -27.53
N THR A 154 23.04 6.43 -27.37
CA THR A 154 22.34 6.62 -26.12
C THR A 154 23.18 5.93 -25.05
N VAL A 155 23.68 6.73 -24.10
CA VAL A 155 24.60 6.26 -23.06
C VAL A 155 23.92 5.23 -22.14
N TYR A 156 22.60 5.08 -22.27
CA TYR A 156 21.74 4.31 -21.40
C TYR A 156 21.32 3.00 -22.06
N SER A 157 21.57 1.88 -21.38
CA SER A 157 20.91 0.62 -21.69
C SER A 157 19.42 0.78 -21.43
N PHE A 158 18.61 0.56 -22.45
CA PHE A 158 17.16 0.61 -22.30
C PHE A 158 16.72 -0.61 -21.49
N THR A 159 16.20 -0.38 -20.28
CA THR A 159 15.53 -1.42 -19.51
C THR A 159 14.07 -1.45 -19.98
N PRO A 160 13.55 -2.59 -20.47
CA PRO A 160 12.16 -2.70 -20.84
C PRO A 160 11.26 -2.52 -19.61
N LEU A 161 10.01 -2.09 -19.82
CA LEU A 161 9.04 -1.94 -18.74
C LEU A 161 8.69 -3.33 -18.19
N ARG A 162 8.91 -3.55 -16.89
CA ARG A 162 8.71 -4.86 -16.24
C ARG A 162 7.55 -4.86 -15.26
N GLU A 163 7.24 -3.72 -14.66
CA GLU A 163 6.22 -3.59 -13.63
C GLU A 163 5.21 -2.51 -14.01
N MET A 164 3.93 -2.85 -13.93
CA MET A 164 2.84 -1.93 -14.22
C MET A 164 1.77 -2.03 -13.13
N GLU A 165 1.40 -0.88 -12.56
CA GLU A 165 0.27 -0.74 -11.65
C GLU A 165 -0.78 0.17 -12.30
N LEU A 166 -1.97 -0.36 -12.52
CA LEU A 166 -3.12 0.32 -13.10
C LEU A 166 -4.16 0.49 -12.01
N PHE A 167 -4.55 1.72 -11.74
CA PHE A 167 -5.62 2.01 -10.81
C PHE A 167 -6.71 2.80 -11.51
N VAL A 168 -7.94 2.31 -11.41
CA VAL A 168 -9.12 2.86 -12.08
C VAL A 168 -10.17 3.17 -11.02
N TRP A 169 -10.50 4.44 -10.84
CA TRP A 169 -11.51 4.83 -9.86
C TRP A 169 -12.90 4.38 -10.31
N TYR A 170 -13.28 4.70 -11.56
CA TYR A 170 -14.58 4.37 -12.12
C TYR A 170 -14.42 3.64 -13.46
N SER A 171 -14.94 2.42 -13.54
CA SER A 171 -15.01 1.65 -14.77
C SER A 171 -16.46 1.32 -15.10
N HIS A 172 -16.89 1.77 -16.27
CA HIS A 172 -18.20 1.48 -16.88
C HIS A 172 -18.05 0.74 -18.23
N THR A 173 -16.83 0.37 -18.60
CA THR A 173 -16.54 -0.21 -19.92
C THR A 173 -16.72 -1.71 -19.88
N ASP A 174 -17.37 -2.24 -20.91
CA ASP A 174 -17.66 -3.67 -21.04
C ASP A 174 -16.40 -4.54 -21.20
N SER A 175 -15.24 -3.98 -21.60
CA SER A 175 -14.01 -4.77 -21.74
C SER A 175 -12.71 -3.95 -21.59
N PHE A 176 -11.74 -4.53 -20.89
CA PHE A 176 -10.36 -4.03 -20.73
C PHE A 176 -9.42 -4.44 -21.90
N GLU A 177 -9.93 -5.14 -22.92
CA GLU A 177 -9.14 -5.74 -24.01
C GLU A 177 -8.26 -4.76 -24.79
N TRP A 178 -8.61 -3.48 -24.83
CA TRP A 178 -7.90 -2.49 -25.65
C TRP A 178 -6.61 -1.98 -25.01
N PHE A 179 -6.28 -2.38 -23.78
CA PHE A 179 -5.08 -1.88 -23.10
C PHE A 179 -3.83 -2.54 -23.73
N PRO A 180 -2.85 -1.73 -24.20
CA PRO A 180 -1.59 -2.28 -24.72
C PRO A 180 -0.74 -2.66 -23.52
N LEU A 181 -0.66 -3.96 -23.25
CA LEU A 181 0.17 -4.49 -22.19
C LEU A 181 1.50 -4.92 -22.80
N PRO A 182 2.63 -4.31 -22.39
CA PRO A 182 3.93 -4.69 -22.92
C PRO A 182 4.27 -6.14 -22.63
N SER A 183 4.74 -6.84 -23.67
CA SER A 183 5.13 -8.25 -23.57
C SER A 183 6.29 -8.51 -22.60
N SER A 184 7.04 -7.47 -22.25
CA SER A 184 8.10 -7.49 -21.24
C SER A 184 7.63 -7.43 -19.80
N LEU A 185 6.32 -7.25 -19.54
CA LEU A 185 5.78 -7.19 -18.19
C LEU A 185 5.97 -8.51 -17.45
N VAL A 186 6.53 -8.39 -16.25
CA VAL A 186 6.74 -9.47 -15.28
C VAL A 186 5.78 -9.32 -14.10
N SER A 187 5.33 -8.11 -13.81
CA SER A 187 4.35 -7.82 -12.75
C SER A 187 3.28 -6.86 -13.24
N LEU A 188 2.02 -7.25 -13.08
CA LEU A 188 0.85 -6.44 -13.41
C LEU A 188 -0.09 -6.41 -12.21
N ARG A 189 -0.40 -5.21 -11.73
CA ARG A 189 -1.45 -4.97 -10.73
C ARG A 189 -2.54 -4.10 -11.34
N ILE A 190 -3.79 -4.53 -11.24
CA ILE A 190 -4.96 -3.77 -11.69
C ILE A 190 -5.90 -3.61 -10.48
N GLY A 191 -6.16 -2.38 -10.08
CA GLY A 191 -7.07 -2.03 -8.99
C GLY A 191 -8.27 -1.22 -9.48
N PHE A 192 -9.46 -1.56 -9.02
CA PHE A 192 -10.70 -0.84 -9.30
C PHE A 192 -11.35 -0.37 -7.99
N SER A 193 -11.63 0.93 -7.87
CA SER A 193 -12.48 1.41 -6.76
C SER A 193 -13.94 1.05 -7.02
N TYR A 194 -14.43 1.37 -8.22
CA TYR A 194 -15.81 1.17 -8.65
C TYR A 194 -15.84 0.56 -10.05
N ALA A 195 -16.10 -0.74 -10.13
CA ALA A 195 -16.21 -1.47 -11.39
C ALA A 195 -17.65 -1.92 -11.62
N HIS A 196 -18.44 -1.13 -12.36
CA HIS A 196 -19.78 -1.55 -12.73
C HIS A 196 -19.70 -2.44 -13.97
N TYR A 197 -20.00 -3.74 -13.80
CA TYR A 197 -20.02 -4.72 -14.89
C TYR A 197 -18.73 -4.81 -15.72
N THR A 198 -17.60 -4.42 -15.14
CA THR A 198 -16.33 -4.48 -15.86
C THR A 198 -15.94 -5.93 -16.05
N THR A 199 -15.72 -6.33 -17.30
CA THR A 199 -15.12 -7.63 -17.62
C THR A 199 -13.64 -7.47 -17.94
N ILE A 200 -12.86 -8.48 -17.55
CA ILE A 200 -11.44 -8.55 -17.88
C ILE A 200 -11.19 -9.90 -18.53
N ASP A 201 -10.67 -9.87 -19.76
CA ASP A 201 -10.15 -11.03 -20.45
C ASP A 201 -8.78 -11.41 -19.88
N LEU A 202 -8.80 -12.38 -18.95
CA LEU A 202 -7.58 -12.90 -18.34
C LEU A 202 -6.68 -13.60 -19.36
N GLN A 203 -7.27 -14.29 -20.33
CA GLN A 203 -6.52 -14.99 -21.37
C GLN A 203 -5.75 -13.98 -22.23
N GLY A 204 -6.41 -12.90 -22.68
CA GLY A 204 -5.79 -11.83 -23.45
C GLY A 204 -4.64 -11.14 -22.71
N ILE A 205 -4.72 -10.99 -21.38
CA ILE A 205 -3.60 -10.48 -20.57
C ILE A 205 -2.39 -11.42 -20.62
N LEU A 206 -2.62 -12.72 -20.43
CA LEU A 206 -1.55 -13.73 -20.41
C LEU A 206 -0.94 -13.96 -21.80
N GLU A 207 -1.73 -13.89 -22.87
CA GLU A 207 -1.25 -13.95 -24.25
C GLU A 207 -0.37 -12.74 -24.60
N LYS A 208 -0.77 -11.53 -24.19
CA LYS A 208 0.02 -10.30 -24.42
C LYS A 208 1.28 -10.25 -23.54
N CYS A 209 1.24 -10.82 -22.34
CA CYS A 209 2.34 -10.80 -21.36
C CYS A 209 2.88 -12.21 -21.06
N PRO A 210 3.59 -12.87 -22.00
CA PRO A 210 4.08 -14.24 -21.78
C PRO A 210 5.15 -14.34 -20.66
N ALA A 211 5.81 -13.24 -20.33
CA ALA A 211 6.79 -13.13 -19.25
C ALA A 211 6.16 -12.83 -17.87
N LEU A 212 4.83 -12.77 -17.78
CA LEU A 212 4.14 -12.36 -16.55
C LEU A 212 4.33 -13.40 -15.45
N GLU A 213 5.01 -12.99 -14.38
CA GLU A 213 5.22 -13.82 -13.19
C GLU A 213 4.24 -13.46 -12.08
N ARG A 214 3.73 -12.22 -12.02
CA ARG A 214 2.85 -11.74 -10.95
C ARG A 214 1.65 -11.01 -11.52
N LEU A 215 0.46 -11.50 -11.20
CA LEU A 215 -0.80 -10.87 -11.55
C LEU A 215 -1.63 -10.62 -10.30
N CYS A 216 -2.01 -9.37 -10.10
CA CYS A 216 -2.89 -8.95 -9.01
C CYS A 216 -4.06 -8.14 -9.59
N ILE A 217 -5.29 -8.60 -9.36
CA ILE A 217 -6.51 -7.91 -9.78
C ILE A 217 -7.39 -7.72 -8.55
N GLU A 218 -7.68 -6.46 -8.23
CA GLU A 218 -8.42 -6.06 -7.04
C GLU A 218 -9.61 -5.18 -7.43
N SER A 219 -10.80 -5.50 -6.89
CA SER A 219 -11.95 -4.61 -6.92
C SER A 219 -12.38 -4.30 -5.48
N HIS A 220 -12.60 -3.02 -5.16
CA HIS A 220 -13.01 -2.56 -3.82
C HIS A 220 -14.53 -2.37 -3.71
N GLY A 221 -15.22 -2.14 -4.82
CA GLY A 221 -16.68 -1.95 -4.87
C GLY A 221 -17.41 -3.12 -5.51
N SER A 222 -18.08 -2.84 -6.62
CA SER A 222 -18.83 -3.80 -7.42
C SER A 222 -17.94 -4.91 -8.02
N PRO A 223 -18.50 -6.11 -8.26
CA PRO A 223 -17.75 -7.21 -8.83
C PRO A 223 -17.16 -6.85 -10.19
N VAL A 224 -15.87 -7.12 -10.35
CA VAL A 224 -15.26 -7.32 -11.67
C VAL A 224 -15.45 -8.79 -12.02
N ILE A 225 -15.89 -9.07 -13.24
CA ILE A 225 -16.04 -10.44 -13.73
C ILE A 225 -14.83 -10.74 -14.61
N LEU A 226 -14.07 -11.77 -14.27
CA LEU A 226 -13.09 -12.32 -15.19
C LEU A 226 -13.82 -13.24 -16.15
N SER A 227 -13.86 -12.86 -17.42
CA SER A 227 -14.46 -13.65 -18.48
C SER A 227 -13.44 -14.64 -19.03
N ASP A 228 -13.91 -15.85 -19.36
CA ASP A 228 -13.37 -16.71 -20.41
C ASP A 228 -11.83 -16.88 -20.37
N ALA A 229 -11.30 -17.55 -19.33
CA ALA A 229 -9.89 -17.99 -19.38
C ALA A 229 -9.65 -19.13 -20.38
N ALA A 230 -10.72 -19.74 -20.93
CA ALA A 230 -10.67 -21.01 -21.65
C ALA A 230 -11.35 -21.11 -23.04
N PRO A 231 -11.87 -20.06 -23.74
CA PRO A 231 -12.62 -20.25 -24.98
C PRO A 231 -11.78 -20.88 -26.11
N ARG A 232 -10.45 -20.70 -26.11
CA ARG A 232 -9.55 -21.39 -27.07
C ARG A 232 -9.10 -22.79 -26.63
N LEU A 233 -9.02 -23.05 -25.32
CA LEU A 233 -8.72 -24.39 -24.80
C LEU A 233 -9.83 -25.39 -25.11
N LYS A 234 -11.09 -24.93 -25.15
CA LYS A 234 -12.24 -25.81 -25.38
C LYS A 234 -12.46 -26.21 -26.85
N SER A 235 -11.95 -25.47 -27.84
CA SER A 235 -12.39 -25.64 -29.24
C SER A 235 -11.37 -26.22 -30.24
N THR A 236 -10.06 -26.15 -30.00
CA THR A 236 -9.08 -26.54 -31.06
C THR A 236 -7.92 -27.42 -30.61
N ILE A 237 -7.62 -27.51 -29.31
CA ILE A 237 -6.47 -28.28 -28.83
C ILE A 237 -7.00 -29.50 -28.06
N LYS A 238 -7.04 -30.67 -28.72
CA LYS A 238 -7.44 -31.93 -28.08
C LYS A 238 -6.53 -32.34 -26.91
N ASP A 239 -5.35 -31.75 -26.77
CA ASP A 239 -4.37 -32.07 -25.73
C ASP A 239 -3.81 -30.80 -25.04
N ALA A 240 -4.37 -30.45 -23.88
CA ALA A 240 -3.85 -29.37 -23.02
C ALA A 240 -2.38 -29.59 -22.57
N SER A 241 -1.84 -30.79 -22.74
CA SER A 241 -0.44 -31.14 -22.46
C SER A 241 0.57 -30.51 -23.43
N GLN A 242 0.13 -29.97 -24.57
CA GLN A 242 1.02 -29.38 -25.57
C GLN A 242 1.28 -27.88 -25.37
N LEU A 243 0.49 -27.20 -24.55
CA LEU A 243 0.69 -25.78 -24.30
C LEU A 243 1.93 -25.55 -23.43
N PRO A 244 2.79 -24.58 -23.77
CA PRO A 244 3.93 -24.26 -22.93
C PRO A 244 3.45 -23.76 -21.56
N PRO A 245 4.12 -24.15 -20.46
CA PRO A 245 3.75 -23.67 -19.13
C PRO A 245 3.92 -22.15 -19.06
N LEU A 246 2.96 -21.49 -18.42
CA LEU A 246 3.00 -20.05 -18.17
C LEU A 246 4.05 -19.72 -17.10
N SER A 247 4.64 -18.53 -17.21
CA SER A 247 5.65 -18.01 -16.27
C SER A 247 5.05 -17.60 -14.91
N LEU A 248 3.73 -17.66 -14.74
CA LEU A 248 3.02 -17.12 -13.59
C LEU A 248 3.43 -17.84 -12.29
N ARG A 249 3.84 -17.05 -11.30
CA ARG A 249 4.28 -17.47 -9.97
C ARG A 249 3.37 -16.93 -8.86
N SER A 250 2.68 -15.82 -9.09
CA SER A 250 1.77 -15.19 -8.13
C SER A 250 0.48 -14.77 -8.81
N LEU A 251 -0.65 -15.24 -8.27
CA LEU A 251 -1.99 -14.86 -8.69
C LEU A 251 -2.80 -14.41 -7.48
N VAL A 252 -3.17 -13.13 -7.46
CA VAL A 252 -4.00 -12.53 -6.40
C VAL A 252 -5.25 -11.94 -7.03
N LEU A 253 -6.41 -12.50 -6.67
CA LEU A 253 -7.73 -12.03 -7.09
C LEU A 253 -8.49 -11.56 -5.86
N CYS A 254 -8.91 -10.30 -5.82
CA CYS A 254 -9.63 -9.72 -4.68
C CYS A 254 -10.95 -9.09 -5.10
N GLY A 255 -12.07 -9.60 -4.58
CA GLY A 255 -13.40 -9.08 -4.92
C GLY A 255 -13.76 -9.31 -6.40
N ILE A 256 -13.30 -10.42 -6.96
CA ILE A 256 -13.46 -10.76 -8.37
C ILE A 256 -14.41 -11.95 -8.49
N GLY A 257 -15.27 -11.94 -9.52
CA GLY A 257 -16.00 -13.10 -9.98
C GLY A 257 -15.17 -13.88 -10.98
N PHE A 258 -14.80 -15.12 -10.67
CA PHE A 258 -14.02 -15.99 -11.55
C PHE A 258 -14.50 -17.42 -11.38
N ALA A 259 -14.83 -18.11 -12.48
CA ALA A 259 -15.36 -19.46 -12.41
C ALA A 259 -14.29 -20.46 -11.92
N GLN A 260 -14.69 -21.41 -11.06
CA GLN A 260 -13.76 -22.40 -10.52
C GLN A 260 -13.12 -23.25 -11.61
N GLU A 261 -13.89 -23.66 -12.62
CA GLU A 261 -13.38 -24.47 -13.74
C GLU A 261 -12.27 -23.76 -14.53
N ASP A 262 -12.42 -22.45 -14.71
CA ASP A 262 -11.44 -21.61 -15.41
C ASP A 262 -10.16 -21.46 -14.58
N LEU A 263 -10.29 -21.28 -13.26
CA LEU A 263 -9.16 -21.30 -12.34
C LEU A 263 -8.44 -22.64 -12.38
N GLU A 264 -9.17 -23.75 -12.27
CA GLU A 264 -8.60 -25.10 -12.30
C GLU A 264 -7.86 -25.35 -13.61
N THR A 265 -8.39 -24.87 -14.74
CA THR A 265 -7.73 -24.91 -16.06
C THR A 265 -6.44 -24.09 -16.07
N LEU A 266 -6.46 -22.87 -15.54
CA LEU A 266 -5.26 -22.02 -15.43
C LEU A 266 -4.17 -22.67 -14.55
N LEU A 267 -4.56 -23.37 -13.47
CA LEU A 267 -3.64 -24.09 -12.60
C LEU A 267 -2.93 -25.25 -13.31
N LEU A 268 -3.53 -25.83 -14.36
CA LEU A 268 -2.86 -26.82 -15.20
C LEU A 268 -1.67 -26.22 -15.98
N LEU A 269 -1.77 -24.95 -16.36
CA LEU A 269 -0.77 -24.24 -17.13
C LEU A 269 0.28 -23.53 -16.26
N THR A 270 0.10 -23.50 -14.95
CA THR A 270 0.95 -22.75 -14.00
C THR A 270 1.57 -23.66 -12.93
N PRO A 271 2.34 -24.70 -13.32
CA PRO A 271 2.92 -25.65 -12.36
C PRO A 271 3.92 -25.00 -11.37
N ASN A 272 4.43 -23.81 -11.69
CA ASN A 272 5.40 -23.08 -10.88
C ASN A 272 4.77 -22.05 -9.93
N LEU A 273 3.43 -22.05 -9.78
CA LEU A 273 2.74 -21.11 -8.91
C LEU A 273 3.21 -21.26 -7.45
N LYS A 274 3.58 -20.14 -6.84
CA LYS A 274 4.04 -20.02 -5.44
C LYS A 274 3.08 -19.22 -4.58
N GLU A 275 2.29 -18.35 -5.18
CA GLU A 275 1.29 -17.57 -4.48
C GLU A 275 -0.05 -17.67 -5.19
N LEU A 276 -1.08 -18.07 -4.45
CA LEU A 276 -2.47 -18.09 -4.92
C LEU A 276 -3.36 -17.52 -3.83
N GLN A 277 -3.98 -16.38 -4.09
CA GLN A 277 -4.86 -15.72 -3.14
C GLN A 277 -6.17 -15.34 -3.80
N LEU A 278 -7.25 -15.95 -3.32
CA LEU A 278 -8.62 -15.72 -3.74
C LEU A 278 -9.34 -15.03 -2.56
N ARG A 279 -9.29 -13.70 -2.57
CA ARG A 279 -9.72 -12.84 -1.47
C ARG A 279 -11.14 -12.35 -1.73
N SER A 280 -12.09 -12.69 -0.85
CA SER A 280 -13.49 -12.25 -0.97
C SER A 280 -14.07 -12.49 -2.37
N MET A 281 -13.89 -13.68 -2.93
CA MET A 281 -14.40 -14.01 -4.26
C MET A 281 -15.92 -13.78 -4.32
N LEU A 282 -16.36 -13.17 -5.42
CA LEU A 282 -17.76 -12.86 -5.67
C LEU A 282 -18.32 -13.93 -6.62
N TRP A 283 -19.61 -14.22 -6.48
CA TRP A 283 -20.25 -15.23 -7.32
C TRP A 283 -21.52 -14.67 -7.97
N SER A 284 -21.68 -14.90 -9.27
CA SER A 284 -22.80 -14.41 -10.08
C SER A 284 -24.08 -15.24 -9.94
N ASN A 285 -23.98 -16.57 -9.88
CA ASN A 285 -25.09 -17.51 -9.75
C ASN A 285 -25.15 -18.23 -8.39
N ALA A 286 -26.22 -18.06 -7.60
CA ALA A 286 -26.35 -18.68 -6.27
C ALA A 286 -26.24 -20.23 -6.21
N LEU A 287 -26.31 -20.92 -7.35
CA LEU A 287 -26.32 -22.39 -7.42
C LEU A 287 -24.93 -23.02 -7.48
N ASP A 288 -23.92 -22.28 -7.94
CA ASP A 288 -22.59 -22.80 -8.08
C ASP A 288 -21.76 -22.22 -6.93
N LYS A 289 -21.42 -23.02 -5.93
CA LYS A 289 -20.54 -22.59 -4.82
C LYS A 289 -19.12 -23.03 -5.14
N TYR A 290 -18.12 -22.23 -4.79
CA TYR A 290 -16.73 -22.70 -4.80
C TYR A 290 -16.59 -23.90 -3.86
N GLU A 291 -16.13 -25.01 -4.40
CA GLU A 291 -15.81 -26.22 -3.66
C GLU A 291 -14.33 -26.21 -3.30
N TRP A 292 -13.99 -25.64 -2.14
CA TRP A 292 -12.58 -25.48 -1.74
C TRP A 292 -11.86 -26.82 -1.60
N ALA A 293 -12.54 -27.83 -1.07
CA ALA A 293 -11.99 -29.18 -0.95
C ALA A 293 -11.52 -29.75 -2.31
N ARG A 294 -12.32 -29.54 -3.37
CA ARG A 294 -11.96 -29.95 -4.74
C ARG A 294 -10.73 -29.20 -5.24
N LEU A 295 -10.67 -27.88 -5.04
CA LEU A 295 -9.52 -27.08 -5.42
C LEU A 295 -8.23 -27.51 -4.69
N PHE A 296 -8.32 -27.76 -3.38
CA PHE A 296 -7.17 -28.21 -2.57
C PHE A 296 -6.68 -29.58 -3.01
N GLN A 297 -7.58 -30.51 -3.34
CA GLN A 297 -7.23 -31.80 -3.91
C GLN A 297 -6.53 -31.66 -5.26
N LEU A 298 -6.97 -30.72 -6.11
CA LEU A 298 -6.31 -30.44 -7.38
C LEU A 298 -4.88 -29.91 -7.16
N LEU A 299 -4.70 -28.92 -6.29
CA LEU A 299 -3.38 -28.37 -5.95
C LEU A 299 -2.43 -29.49 -5.47
N LYS A 300 -2.92 -30.35 -4.56
CA LYS A 300 -2.18 -31.51 -4.06
C LYS A 300 -1.85 -32.51 -5.17
N ARG A 301 -2.82 -32.89 -5.99
CA ARG A 301 -2.64 -33.83 -7.13
C ARG A 301 -1.62 -33.31 -8.14
N ARG A 302 -1.53 -31.99 -8.31
CA ARG A 302 -0.58 -31.34 -9.23
C ARG A 302 0.75 -31.00 -8.57
N ASN A 303 0.95 -31.34 -7.29
CA ASN A 303 2.14 -31.00 -6.51
C ASN A 303 2.43 -29.48 -6.51
N ILE A 304 1.40 -28.65 -6.59
CA ILE A 304 1.55 -27.20 -6.48
C ILE A 304 1.69 -26.86 -5.00
N THR A 305 2.86 -26.40 -4.61
CA THR A 305 3.16 -25.98 -3.23
C THR A 305 3.17 -24.46 -3.16
N LEU A 306 2.30 -23.90 -2.32
CA LEU A 306 2.15 -22.47 -2.17
C LEU A 306 2.97 -21.97 -0.97
N ASP A 307 3.78 -20.95 -1.23
CA ASP A 307 4.47 -20.18 -0.20
C ASP A 307 3.48 -19.23 0.50
N LYS A 308 2.53 -18.68 -0.28
CA LYS A 308 1.45 -17.81 0.18
C LYS A 308 0.12 -18.30 -0.37
N ALA A 309 -0.86 -18.50 0.48
CA ALA A 309 -2.17 -18.99 0.09
C ALA A 309 -3.26 -18.19 0.82
N HIS A 310 -4.39 -17.95 0.16
CA HIS A 310 -5.59 -17.45 0.83
C HIS A 310 -6.82 -17.83 0.02
N PHE A 311 -7.89 -18.26 0.69
CA PHE A 311 -9.14 -18.64 0.04
C PHE A 311 -10.29 -18.11 0.90
N SER A 312 -11.19 -17.36 0.29
CA SER A 312 -12.36 -16.82 0.98
C SER A 312 -13.43 -16.42 -0.02
N MET A 313 -14.68 -16.66 0.37
CA MET A 313 -15.86 -16.19 -0.34
C MET A 313 -16.41 -14.95 0.37
N ALA A 314 -16.87 -13.97 -0.39
CA ALA A 314 -17.56 -12.83 0.21
C ALA A 314 -18.80 -13.32 0.98
N GLY A 315 -18.86 -13.04 2.29
CA GLY A 315 -20.04 -13.34 3.11
C GLY A 315 -20.24 -14.79 3.52
N SER A 316 -19.32 -15.69 3.20
CA SER A 316 -19.34 -17.07 3.66
C SER A 316 -18.05 -17.37 4.42
N ALA A 317 -18.19 -18.04 5.57
CA ALA A 317 -17.06 -18.68 6.22
C ALA A 317 -16.72 -20.00 5.51
N MET A 318 -15.46 -20.43 5.60
CA MET A 318 -15.04 -21.80 5.28
C MET A 318 -15.55 -22.77 6.34
N SER A 319 -15.74 -24.04 5.97
CA SER A 319 -15.99 -25.09 6.97
C SER A 319 -14.73 -25.35 7.80
N VAL A 320 -14.90 -26.02 8.95
CA VAL A 320 -13.76 -26.42 9.81
C VAL A 320 -12.84 -27.38 9.06
N GLU A 321 -13.42 -28.32 8.31
CA GLU A 321 -12.70 -29.30 7.49
C GLU A 321 -11.92 -28.61 6.36
N GLU A 322 -12.54 -27.65 5.67
CA GLU A 322 -11.87 -26.86 4.63
C GLU A 322 -10.70 -26.05 5.21
N THR A 323 -10.89 -25.46 6.38
CA THR A 323 -9.85 -24.72 7.10
C THR A 323 -8.69 -25.63 7.49
N GLU A 324 -8.97 -26.84 7.99
CA GLU A 324 -7.95 -27.84 8.30
C GLU A 324 -7.20 -28.30 7.04
N MET A 325 -7.91 -28.55 5.94
CA MET A 325 -7.31 -28.90 4.66
C MET A 325 -6.39 -27.80 4.13
N LEU A 326 -6.78 -26.53 4.28
CA LEU A 326 -5.96 -25.38 3.91
C LEU A 326 -4.66 -25.35 4.75
N LEU A 327 -4.79 -25.44 6.07
CA LEU A 327 -3.65 -25.36 7.00
C LEU A 327 -2.67 -26.53 6.87
N THR A 328 -3.17 -27.74 6.63
CA THR A 328 -2.36 -28.97 6.61
C THR A 328 -1.94 -29.40 5.21
N GLY A 329 -2.77 -29.14 4.21
CA GLY A 329 -2.61 -29.66 2.85
C GLY A 329 -2.10 -28.65 1.82
N VAL A 330 -2.30 -27.35 2.04
CA VAL A 330 -1.96 -26.30 1.06
C VAL A 330 -0.81 -25.43 1.54
N TYR A 331 -0.85 -24.97 2.81
CA TYR A 331 0.23 -24.17 3.37
C TYR A 331 1.51 -24.98 3.56
N ARG A 332 2.66 -24.39 3.22
CA ARG A 332 3.95 -24.93 3.66
C ARG A 332 4.06 -24.79 5.19
N PRO A 333 4.39 -25.86 5.95
CA PRO A 333 4.51 -25.80 7.42
C PRO A 333 5.50 -24.72 7.91
N SER A 334 6.55 -24.45 7.12
CA SER A 334 7.58 -23.47 7.43
C SER A 334 7.21 -22.03 7.06
N SER A 335 5.99 -21.77 6.57
CA SER A 335 5.61 -20.41 6.19
C SER A 335 5.52 -19.54 7.44
N GLN A 336 6.15 -18.36 7.39
CA GLN A 336 6.12 -17.35 8.45
C GLN A 336 4.98 -16.35 8.28
N GLU A 337 4.21 -16.47 7.20
CA GLU A 337 3.11 -15.60 6.85
C GLU A 337 1.79 -16.37 6.96
N ARG A 338 0.77 -15.72 7.53
CA ARG A 338 -0.59 -16.27 7.60
C ARG A 338 -1.60 -15.26 7.10
N PHE A 339 -2.44 -15.71 6.18
CA PHE A 339 -3.57 -14.97 5.64
C PHE A 339 -4.83 -15.66 6.14
N LEU A 340 -5.65 -14.93 6.89
CA LEU A 340 -6.88 -15.43 7.49
C LEU A 340 -8.04 -14.55 7.07
N TRP A 341 -9.22 -15.13 6.88
CA TRP A 341 -10.43 -14.37 6.61
C TRP A 341 -11.14 -14.05 7.91
N ALA A 342 -11.62 -12.82 8.07
CA ALA A 342 -12.26 -12.36 9.30
C ALA A 342 -13.46 -13.23 9.73
N LEU A 343 -14.22 -13.80 8.78
CA LEU A 343 -15.36 -14.68 9.07
C LEU A 343 -14.94 -16.07 9.56
N ASP A 344 -13.73 -16.51 9.23
CA ASP A 344 -13.22 -17.85 9.57
C ASP A 344 -12.55 -17.86 10.95
N LEU A 345 -12.36 -16.69 11.56
CA LEU A 345 -11.66 -16.54 12.82
C LEU A 345 -12.48 -17.09 13.99
N THR A 346 -12.06 -18.26 14.46
CA THR A 346 -12.49 -18.87 15.71
C THR A 346 -11.36 -18.83 16.75
N PRO A 347 -11.67 -18.88 18.05
CA PRO A 347 -10.65 -19.03 19.08
C PRO A 347 -9.71 -20.21 18.84
N GLN A 348 -10.26 -21.34 18.36
CA GLN A 348 -9.52 -22.57 18.06
C GLN A 348 -8.57 -22.39 16.87
N LEU A 349 -9.02 -21.72 15.80
CA LEU A 349 -8.18 -21.42 14.64
C LEU A 349 -7.01 -20.51 15.04
N LEU A 350 -7.30 -19.44 15.80
CA LEU A 350 -6.24 -18.57 16.30
C LEU A 350 -5.28 -19.36 17.19
N GLN A 351 -5.80 -20.16 18.11
CA GLN A 351 -4.96 -21.01 18.96
C GLN A 351 -4.07 -21.94 18.12
N SER A 352 -4.58 -22.56 17.05
CA SER A 352 -3.76 -23.43 16.19
C SER A 352 -2.67 -22.62 15.46
N VAL A 353 -3.04 -21.47 14.88
CA VAL A 353 -2.10 -20.57 14.19
C VAL A 353 -0.99 -20.11 15.13
N PHE A 354 -1.30 -19.75 16.38
CA PHE A 354 -0.32 -19.29 17.35
C PHE A 354 0.43 -20.40 18.08
N SER A 355 -0.14 -21.60 18.16
CA SER A 355 0.56 -22.78 18.69
C SER A 355 1.72 -23.18 17.78
N MET A 356 1.60 -22.93 16.48
CA MET A 356 2.64 -23.17 15.48
C MET A 356 3.69 -22.03 15.39
N ALA A 357 3.56 -20.95 16.17
CA ALA A 357 4.11 -19.63 15.86
C ALA A 357 5.28 -19.14 16.74
N ASP A 358 6.35 -19.91 16.89
CA ASP A 358 7.62 -19.29 17.33
C ASP A 358 8.26 -18.44 16.21
N THR A 359 7.73 -18.51 14.97
CA THR A 359 8.30 -17.86 13.77
C THR A 359 7.30 -17.01 12.96
N LEU A 360 6.10 -16.71 13.46
CA LEU A 360 5.12 -15.92 12.71
C LEU A 360 5.57 -14.45 12.64
N THR A 361 5.93 -13.98 11.44
CA THR A 361 6.41 -12.61 11.21
C THR A 361 5.36 -11.73 10.53
N THR A 362 4.38 -12.33 9.85
CA THR A 362 3.32 -11.61 9.13
C THR A 362 1.96 -12.26 9.39
N LEU A 363 1.00 -11.44 9.83
CA LEU A 363 -0.40 -11.81 9.99
C LEU A 363 -1.26 -10.82 9.21
N GLU A 364 -1.98 -11.32 8.21
CA GLU A 364 -2.92 -10.56 7.41
C GLU A 364 -4.32 -11.14 7.60
N ILE A 365 -5.15 -10.40 8.31
CA ILE A 365 -6.55 -10.72 8.54
C ILE A 365 -7.34 -9.91 7.53
N LEU A 366 -7.75 -10.63 6.49
CA LEU A 366 -8.50 -10.09 5.39
C LEU A 366 -9.95 -9.94 5.76
N TRP A 367 -10.50 -8.84 5.28
CA TRP A 367 -11.87 -8.47 5.46
C TRP A 367 -12.37 -7.84 4.17
N LYS A 368 -13.63 -8.08 3.83
CA LYS A 368 -14.38 -7.21 2.93
C LYS A 368 -15.85 -7.20 3.35
N PRO A 369 -16.51 -6.03 3.45
CA PRO A 369 -17.94 -6.03 3.67
C PRO A 369 -18.61 -6.69 2.45
N THR A 370 -19.60 -7.56 2.68
CA THR A 370 -20.45 -8.09 1.60
C THR A 370 -21.08 -6.93 0.84
N SER A 371 -21.13 -7.05 -0.49
CA SER A 371 -21.34 -5.97 -1.45
C SER A 371 -22.46 -4.97 -1.11
N LYS A 372 -22.31 -3.75 -1.66
CA LYS A 372 -23.25 -2.61 -1.61
C LYS A 372 -24.66 -2.92 -2.14
N GLU A 373 -24.86 -4.04 -2.81
CA GLU A 373 -26.12 -4.38 -3.49
C GLU A 373 -27.20 -4.88 -2.53
N TYR A 374 -26.81 -5.35 -1.34
CA TYR A 374 -27.77 -5.66 -0.30
C TYR A 374 -27.32 -5.02 1.01
N PRO A 375 -28.14 -4.12 1.59
CA PRO A 375 -27.89 -3.60 2.91
C PRO A 375 -28.15 -4.77 3.86
N ARG A 376 -27.11 -5.51 4.21
CA ARG A 376 -27.15 -6.39 5.36
C ARG A 376 -26.75 -5.56 6.57
N GLU A 377 -27.42 -5.82 7.70
CA GLU A 377 -27.09 -5.30 9.02
C GLU A 377 -25.56 -5.23 9.17
N CYS A 378 -25.03 -4.01 9.22
CA CYS A 378 -23.61 -3.70 9.22
C CYS A 378 -22.82 -4.62 10.13
N CYS A 379 -21.65 -5.08 9.64
CA CYS A 379 -20.42 -5.58 10.28
C CYS A 379 -20.52 -6.35 11.62
N GLU A 380 -21.33 -5.90 12.55
CA GLU A 380 -21.54 -6.42 13.89
C GLU A 380 -21.81 -7.92 13.96
N ARG A 381 -22.75 -8.51 13.19
CA ARG A 381 -22.98 -9.97 13.27
C ARG A 381 -21.82 -10.78 12.72
N SER A 382 -21.32 -10.40 11.54
CA SER A 382 -20.21 -11.08 10.87
C SER A 382 -18.88 -10.98 11.63
N LEU A 383 -18.79 -10.10 12.62
CA LEU A 383 -17.58 -9.85 13.39
C LEU A 383 -17.71 -9.82 14.88
N LEU A 384 -18.87 -10.19 15.39
CA LEU A 384 -19.23 -9.85 16.76
C LEU A 384 -18.12 -10.24 17.73
N ASN A 385 -17.38 -11.30 17.37
CA ASN A 385 -16.23 -11.78 18.10
C ASN A 385 -14.87 -11.53 17.42
N THR A 386 -14.80 -11.39 16.09
CA THR A 386 -13.52 -11.35 15.36
C THR A 386 -12.59 -10.23 15.83
N HIS A 387 -13.07 -8.99 15.87
CA HIS A 387 -12.26 -7.85 16.32
C HIS A 387 -11.79 -8.02 17.77
N ALA A 388 -12.67 -8.51 18.65
CA ALA A 388 -12.36 -8.75 20.05
C ALA A 388 -11.30 -9.85 20.22
N LEU A 389 -11.38 -10.92 19.43
CA LEU A 389 -10.38 -11.99 19.41
C LEU A 389 -9.02 -11.49 18.93
N ILE A 390 -9.00 -10.64 17.89
CA ILE A 390 -7.78 -10.04 17.36
C ILE A 390 -7.17 -9.08 18.38
N HIS A 391 -7.98 -8.18 18.95
CA HIS A 391 -7.52 -7.26 19.98
C HIS A 391 -6.96 -8.03 21.18
N LYS A 392 -7.70 -9.03 21.68
CA LYS A 392 -7.25 -9.92 22.77
C LYS A 392 -5.92 -10.57 22.43
N LEU A 393 -5.78 -11.12 21.24
CA LEU A 393 -4.55 -11.72 20.76
C LEU A 393 -3.37 -10.73 20.74
N LEU A 394 -3.59 -9.53 20.19
CA LEU A 394 -2.56 -8.48 20.12
C LEU A 394 -2.13 -8.01 21.51
N CYS A 395 -3.02 -8.04 22.49
CA CYS A 395 -2.78 -7.64 23.87
C CYS A 395 -2.17 -8.76 24.73
N GLU A 396 -2.52 -10.02 24.51
CA GLU A 396 -2.16 -11.11 25.42
C GLU A 396 -0.96 -11.92 24.92
N SER A 397 -0.75 -12.04 23.60
CA SER A 397 0.22 -12.99 23.05
C SER A 397 1.67 -12.49 23.18
N PRO A 398 2.51 -13.12 24.02
CA PRO A 398 3.93 -12.77 24.12
C PRO A 398 4.72 -13.18 22.87
N ARG A 399 4.16 -14.07 22.03
CA ARG A 399 4.81 -14.58 20.81
C ARG A 399 4.75 -13.60 19.64
N LEU A 400 3.94 -12.55 19.74
CA LEU A 400 3.84 -11.49 18.72
C LEU A 400 5.01 -10.51 18.74
N VAL A 401 6.02 -10.71 19.59
CA VAL A 401 7.25 -9.91 19.57
C VAL A 401 7.94 -9.96 18.21
N HIS A 402 7.78 -11.07 17.46
CA HIS A 402 8.32 -11.23 16.11
C HIS A 402 7.36 -10.79 15.00
N LEU A 403 6.13 -10.39 15.34
CA LEU A 403 5.18 -9.90 14.34
C LEU A 403 5.69 -8.57 13.79
N THR A 404 6.13 -8.60 12.54
CA THR A 404 6.63 -7.43 11.79
C THR A 404 5.54 -6.78 10.95
N THR A 405 4.54 -7.55 10.50
CA THR A 405 3.46 -7.07 9.64
C THR A 405 2.11 -7.50 10.18
N LEU A 406 1.25 -6.52 10.47
CA LEU A 406 -0.15 -6.73 10.85
C LEU A 406 -1.05 -6.02 9.84
N LYS A 407 -1.96 -6.76 9.21
CA LYS A 407 -3.07 -6.17 8.46
C LYS A 407 -4.40 -6.63 9.04
N THR A 408 -5.26 -5.74 9.49
CA THR A 408 -6.49 -6.15 10.19
C THR A 408 -7.54 -5.06 10.28
N MET A 409 -8.73 -5.41 10.75
CA MET A 409 -9.78 -4.46 11.11
C MET A 409 -9.73 -4.19 12.62
N VAL A 410 -9.82 -2.93 13.02
CA VAL A 410 -9.80 -2.49 14.42
C VAL A 410 -11.03 -1.63 14.72
N ARG A 411 -11.72 -1.89 15.82
CA ARG A 411 -12.76 -0.98 16.30
C ARG A 411 -12.14 0.15 17.09
N LEU A 412 -12.67 1.36 16.92
CA LEU A 412 -12.21 2.52 17.68
C LEU A 412 -12.29 2.26 19.20
N GLN A 413 -13.34 1.58 19.67
CA GLN A 413 -13.54 1.27 21.08
C GLN A 413 -12.45 0.39 21.67
N ASP A 414 -11.80 -0.45 20.85
CA ASP A 414 -10.73 -1.34 21.30
C ASP A 414 -9.42 -0.58 21.59
N ILE A 415 -9.26 0.63 21.03
CA ILE A 415 -8.06 1.47 21.20
C ILE A 415 -8.35 2.77 21.96
N ASP A 416 -9.62 3.06 22.26
CA ASP A 416 -10.05 4.17 23.11
C ASP A 416 -9.97 3.80 24.60
N LEU A 417 -8.74 3.79 25.11
CA LEU A 417 -8.44 3.35 26.48
C LEU A 417 -9.14 4.17 27.58
N PHE A 418 -9.64 5.37 27.25
CA PHE A 418 -10.23 6.28 28.22
C PHE A 418 -11.70 6.58 27.93
N ASP A 419 -12.29 5.93 26.91
CA ASP A 419 -13.68 6.10 26.47
C ASP A 419 -14.01 7.58 26.17
N ARG A 420 -13.12 8.21 25.38
CA ARG A 420 -13.18 9.62 24.93
C ARG A 420 -13.85 9.78 23.57
N ALA A 421 -14.15 8.71 22.85
CA ALA A 421 -14.90 8.71 21.59
C ALA A 421 -16.30 9.35 21.76
N GLY A 422 -16.82 9.39 22.99
CA GLY A 422 -18.05 10.12 23.31
C GLY A 422 -17.95 11.64 23.15
N TYR A 423 -16.74 12.22 23.07
CA TYR A 423 -16.58 13.68 22.99
C TYR A 423 -17.16 14.20 21.67
N THR A 424 -18.25 14.95 21.77
CA THR A 424 -18.81 15.75 20.69
C THR A 424 -18.13 17.13 20.67
N ASP A 425 -18.59 18.05 19.83
CA ASP A 425 -18.00 19.37 19.71
C ASP A 425 -18.16 20.18 21.01
N LEU A 426 -17.17 20.02 21.89
CA LEU A 426 -17.08 20.67 23.19
C LEU A 426 -16.90 22.20 23.07
N ASP A 427 -16.91 22.78 21.87
CA ASP A 427 -17.03 24.24 21.69
C ASP A 427 -18.38 24.76 22.19
N THR A 428 -19.44 23.98 21.97
CA THR A 428 -20.78 24.36 22.41
C THR A 428 -21.02 23.83 23.82
N ARG A 429 -21.14 24.73 24.80
CA ARG A 429 -21.36 24.39 26.23
C ARG A 429 -22.53 23.43 26.49
N HIS A 430 -23.43 23.24 25.53
CA HIS A 430 -24.61 22.36 25.64
C HIS A 430 -24.26 20.86 25.62
N ASP A 431 -23.09 20.49 25.09
CA ASP A 431 -22.72 19.09 24.90
C ASP A 431 -21.99 18.46 26.10
N ALA A 432 -21.45 19.28 27.02
CA ALA A 432 -20.81 18.80 28.24
C ALA A 432 -21.77 18.01 29.15
N THR A 433 -23.08 18.28 29.06
CA THR A 433 -24.15 17.63 29.84
C THR A 433 -24.43 16.18 29.44
N VAL A 434 -24.02 15.73 28.24
CA VAL A 434 -24.30 14.36 27.77
C VAL A 434 -23.46 13.31 28.51
N ALA A 435 -22.30 13.69 29.07
CA ALA A 435 -21.44 12.80 29.84
C ALA A 435 -22.12 12.23 31.11
N GLU A 436 -23.13 12.91 31.66
CA GLU A 436 -23.86 12.45 32.84
C GLU A 436 -24.88 11.34 32.51
N ASN A 437 -25.48 11.35 31.31
CA ASN A 437 -26.46 10.34 30.90
C ASN A 437 -25.83 8.99 30.52
N VAL A 438 -24.51 8.95 30.25
CA VAL A 438 -23.76 7.71 29.97
C VAL A 438 -23.73 6.76 31.17
N GLN A 439 -24.06 7.22 32.38
CA GLN A 439 -24.22 6.35 33.56
C GLN A 439 -25.41 5.38 33.45
N SER A 440 -26.37 5.62 32.55
CA SER A 440 -27.65 4.88 32.53
C SER A 440 -27.73 3.75 31.50
N SER A 441 -26.81 3.69 30.53
CA SER A 441 -26.83 2.69 29.47
C SER A 441 -25.84 1.54 29.72
N SER A 442 -26.35 0.52 30.40
CA SER A 442 -25.84 -0.85 30.53
C SER A 442 -24.64 -1.09 31.47
N SER A 443 -24.98 -1.73 32.59
CA SER A 443 -24.14 -2.27 33.67
C SER A 443 -23.25 -3.46 33.28
N THR A 444 -22.96 -3.68 32.00
CA THR A 444 -22.03 -4.73 31.61
C THR A 444 -20.61 -4.18 31.79
N SER A 445 -19.94 -4.62 32.86
CA SER A 445 -18.56 -4.29 33.16
C SER A 445 -17.69 -4.63 31.94
N ARG A 446 -17.40 -3.65 31.09
CA ARG A 446 -16.44 -3.84 30.00
C ARG A 446 -15.10 -4.19 30.65
N PRO A 447 -14.39 -5.21 30.14
CA PRO A 447 -13.05 -5.50 30.63
C PRO A 447 -12.17 -4.26 30.50
N PRO A 448 -11.20 -4.06 31.41
CA PRO A 448 -10.29 -2.93 31.32
C PRO A 448 -9.61 -2.92 29.94
N PRO A 449 -9.46 -1.74 29.32
CA PRO A 449 -8.96 -1.66 27.97
C PRO A 449 -7.50 -2.11 27.92
N ALA A 450 -7.19 -3.02 27.00
CA ALA A 450 -5.88 -3.64 26.90
C ALA A 450 -5.02 -2.95 25.83
N ILE A 451 -3.71 -2.96 26.04
CA ILE A 451 -2.75 -2.31 25.12
C ILE A 451 -2.06 -3.39 24.29
N TRP A 452 -1.98 -3.19 22.97
CA TRP A 452 -1.29 -4.13 22.09
C TRP A 452 0.17 -4.32 22.50
N ARG A 453 0.63 -5.56 22.62
CA ARG A 453 2.01 -5.90 22.99
C ARG A 453 2.97 -6.02 21.80
N CYS A 454 2.47 -5.94 20.57
CA CYS A 454 3.25 -6.02 19.33
C CYS A 454 4.06 -4.72 19.04
N ARG A 455 4.93 -4.30 19.96
CA ARG A 455 5.72 -3.05 19.88
C ARG A 455 6.76 -3.03 18.75
N SER A 456 7.14 -4.21 18.26
CA SER A 456 8.15 -4.40 17.21
C SER A 456 7.59 -4.37 15.79
N LEU A 457 6.31 -4.00 15.63
CA LEU A 457 5.69 -3.88 14.32
C LEU A 457 6.44 -2.88 13.43
N ARG A 458 6.74 -3.30 12.21
CA ARG A 458 7.31 -2.47 11.14
C ARG A 458 6.26 -2.07 10.11
N THR A 459 5.27 -2.94 9.88
CA THR A 459 4.16 -2.69 8.97
C THR A 459 2.85 -2.83 9.73
N LEU A 460 2.01 -1.79 9.70
CA LEU A 460 0.68 -1.80 10.27
C LEU A 460 -0.31 -1.26 9.25
N HIS A 461 -1.17 -2.13 8.73
CA HIS A 461 -2.25 -1.75 7.81
C HIS A 461 -3.58 -2.03 8.50
N ILE A 462 -4.27 -0.99 8.95
CA ILE A 462 -5.53 -1.15 9.69
C ILE A 462 -6.69 -0.51 8.94
N ASP A 463 -7.81 -1.22 8.90
CA ASP A 463 -9.10 -0.65 8.53
C ASP A 463 -9.88 -0.37 9.82
N LEU A 464 -10.24 0.89 10.03
CA LEU A 464 -10.93 1.31 11.23
C LEU A 464 -12.44 1.22 11.05
N HIS A 465 -13.07 0.50 11.96
CA HIS A 465 -14.50 0.54 12.15
C HIS A 465 -14.84 1.60 13.20
N ILE A 466 -15.25 2.77 12.72
CA ILE A 466 -15.69 3.90 13.53
C ILE A 466 -17.22 3.85 13.63
N PRO A 467 -17.81 4.03 14.83
CA PRO A 467 -19.25 4.15 14.99
C PRO A 467 -19.86 5.17 14.04
N LEU A 468 -21.06 4.88 13.53
CA LEU A 468 -21.76 5.77 12.63
C LEU A 468 -22.09 7.10 13.33
N THR A 469 -21.48 8.18 12.84
CA THR A 469 -21.79 9.55 13.22
C THR A 469 -22.12 10.36 11.98
N THR A 470 -23.03 11.33 12.11
CA THR A 470 -23.34 12.29 11.03
C THR A 470 -22.19 13.23 10.73
N GLU A 471 -21.33 13.45 11.72
CA GLU A 471 -20.27 14.45 11.68
C GLU A 471 -18.90 13.80 11.89
N GLU A 472 -17.90 14.33 11.21
CA GLU A 472 -16.50 14.00 11.45
C GLU A 472 -16.12 14.47 12.86
N ARG A 473 -15.61 13.55 13.69
CA ARG A 473 -15.18 13.87 15.06
C ARG A 473 -13.66 13.83 15.16
N PRO A 474 -12.98 14.98 15.31
CA PRO A 474 -11.52 15.04 15.44
C PRO A 474 -10.95 14.17 16.57
N VAL A 475 -11.71 13.91 17.65
CA VAL A 475 -11.30 13.04 18.75
C VAL A 475 -10.99 11.61 18.30
N TYR A 476 -11.71 11.07 17.30
CA TYR A 476 -11.47 9.72 16.77
C TYR A 476 -10.07 9.61 16.18
N SER A 477 -9.69 10.64 15.44
CA SER A 477 -8.38 10.75 14.81
C SER A 477 -7.28 10.92 15.84
N ARG A 478 -7.51 11.74 16.88
CA ARG A 478 -6.56 11.89 17.99
C ARG A 478 -6.32 10.57 18.73
N ILE A 479 -7.38 9.79 18.97
CA ILE A 479 -7.26 8.45 19.57
C ILE A 479 -6.42 7.54 18.67
N VAL A 480 -6.77 7.43 17.39
CA VAL A 480 -6.07 6.54 16.46
C VAL A 480 -4.60 6.92 16.32
N PHE A 481 -4.30 8.17 15.97
CA PHE A 481 -2.94 8.64 15.72
C PHE A 481 -2.10 8.65 17.00
N GLY A 482 -2.70 9.06 18.13
CA GLY A 482 -2.05 9.05 19.44
C GLY A 482 -1.74 7.65 19.94
N TYR A 483 -2.61 6.68 19.69
CA TYR A 483 -2.42 5.28 20.06
C TYR A 483 -1.30 4.67 19.23
N VAL A 484 -1.42 4.71 17.90
CA VAL A 484 -0.44 4.11 16.98
C VAL A 484 0.97 4.67 17.19
N SER A 485 1.10 5.99 17.36
CA SER A 485 2.41 6.64 17.53
C SER A 485 3.18 6.22 18.79
N ARG A 486 2.47 5.85 19.87
CA ARG A 486 3.07 5.40 21.13
C ARG A 486 3.18 3.89 21.23
N VAL A 487 2.18 3.19 20.72
CA VAL A 487 2.07 1.73 20.86
C VAL A 487 2.99 1.02 19.88
N CYS A 488 3.18 1.56 18.68
CA CYS A 488 3.98 0.98 17.61
C CYS A 488 5.07 1.96 17.12
N PRO A 489 6.07 2.31 17.93
CA PRO A 489 7.03 3.35 17.61
C PRO A 489 8.03 2.99 16.50
N LEU A 490 8.15 1.69 16.15
CA LEU A 490 9.09 1.15 15.17
C LEU A 490 8.52 1.00 13.76
N LEU A 491 7.34 1.58 13.50
CA LEU A 491 6.69 1.47 12.19
C LEU A 491 7.51 2.13 11.08
N GLU A 492 7.65 1.40 9.97
CA GLU A 492 8.24 1.80 8.70
C GLU A 492 7.15 2.00 7.63
N ASP A 493 6.06 1.24 7.67
CA ASP A 493 4.92 1.33 6.74
C ASP A 493 3.60 1.34 7.53
N LEU A 494 2.89 2.46 7.48
CA LEU A 494 1.61 2.67 8.14
C LEU A 494 0.53 2.96 7.10
N GLN A 495 -0.52 2.14 7.13
CA GLN A 495 -1.73 2.35 6.35
C GLN A 495 -2.93 2.37 7.30
N ILE A 496 -3.73 3.44 7.23
CA ILE A 496 -4.94 3.61 8.00
C ILE A 496 -6.09 3.89 7.03
N GLY A 497 -6.97 2.90 6.88
CA GLY A 497 -8.21 2.99 6.13
C GLY A 497 -9.39 3.29 7.06
N THR A 498 -10.41 3.99 6.58
CA THR A 498 -11.76 3.95 7.18
C THR A 498 -12.76 3.38 6.20
N GLN A 499 -13.66 2.53 6.70
CA GLN A 499 -14.66 1.89 5.86
C GLN A 499 -15.70 2.89 5.39
N GLU A 500 -16.03 2.79 4.10
CA GLU A 500 -16.90 3.72 3.36
C GLU A 500 -18.33 3.82 3.90
N THR A 501 -18.86 2.69 4.35
CA THR A 501 -20.28 2.51 4.65
C THR A 501 -20.46 1.37 5.63
N CYS A 502 -20.91 1.69 6.84
CA CYS A 502 -21.57 0.72 7.72
C CYS A 502 -23.07 1.04 7.68
N HIS A 503 -23.88 0.10 7.18
CA HIS A 503 -25.34 0.26 7.12
C HIS A 503 -25.98 -0.23 8.42
N SER A 504 -26.37 0.67 9.33
CA SER A 504 -27.29 0.29 10.40
C SER A 504 -28.70 0.17 9.82
N TRP A 505 -29.28 -1.02 9.89
CA TRP A 505 -30.72 -1.18 9.65
C TRP A 505 -31.48 -0.57 10.82
N VAL A 506 -32.15 0.56 10.59
CA VAL A 506 -33.13 1.12 11.54
C VAL A 506 -34.46 1.23 10.79
N GLY A 507 -35.15 0.11 10.65
CA GLY A 507 -36.48 0.04 10.04
C GLY A 507 -36.52 0.03 8.50
N PRO A 508 -37.73 0.11 7.91
CA PRO A 508 -37.97 -0.09 6.48
C PRO A 508 -37.68 1.13 5.57
N ILE A 509 -37.16 2.25 6.12
CA ILE A 509 -37.07 3.53 5.40
C ILE A 509 -35.64 4.11 5.48
N TYR A 510 -35.01 4.19 4.30
CA TYR A 510 -33.80 4.92 3.87
C TYR A 510 -32.44 4.76 4.59
N TYR A 511 -31.45 4.49 3.74
CA TYR A 511 -30.01 4.41 3.99
C TYR A 511 -29.40 5.79 4.24
N PHE A 512 -29.16 6.16 5.50
CA PHE A 512 -28.19 7.24 5.75
C PHE A 512 -26.78 6.68 5.55
N ARG A 513 -26.09 7.22 4.55
CA ARG A 513 -24.66 6.99 4.34
C ARG A 513 -23.92 7.91 5.29
N TYR A 514 -23.53 7.39 6.45
CA TYR A 514 -22.69 8.14 7.38
C TYR A 514 -21.24 8.08 6.92
N PHE A 515 -20.56 9.23 6.97
CA PHE A 515 -19.17 9.34 6.57
C PHE A 515 -18.30 9.39 7.83
N SER A 516 -17.64 8.29 8.15
CA SER A 516 -16.64 8.25 9.22
C SER A 516 -15.24 8.37 8.63
N GLY A 517 -14.86 9.62 8.33
CA GLY A 517 -13.48 9.97 7.98
C GLY A 517 -12.60 10.14 9.22
N LEU A 518 -11.29 9.99 9.04
CA LEU A 518 -10.32 10.54 9.99
C LEU A 518 -10.04 11.99 9.64
N SER A 519 -10.21 12.88 10.61
CA SER A 519 -9.87 14.28 10.48
C SER A 519 -8.37 14.45 10.34
N MET A 520 -7.98 15.00 9.21
CA MET A 520 -6.60 15.36 8.89
C MET A 520 -6.27 16.81 9.27
N SER A 521 -7.21 17.51 9.91
CA SER A 521 -6.99 18.83 10.50
C SER A 521 -5.95 18.75 11.62
N LEU A 522 -5.34 19.89 12.00
CA LEU A 522 -4.41 19.93 13.14
C LEU A 522 -5.07 19.41 14.42
N GLY A 523 -6.34 19.79 14.66
CA GLY A 523 -7.13 19.31 15.81
C GLY A 523 -7.45 17.81 15.76
N GLY A 524 -7.43 17.19 14.58
CA GLY A 524 -7.52 15.74 14.40
C GLY A 524 -6.27 14.98 14.84
N GLY A 525 -5.16 15.68 15.09
CA GLY A 525 -3.97 15.07 15.69
C GLY A 525 -3.11 14.26 14.73
N LEU A 526 -3.19 14.48 13.41
CA LEU A 526 -2.27 13.84 12.46
C LEU A 526 -0.80 14.09 12.82
N CYS A 527 -0.50 15.24 13.41
CA CYS A 527 0.85 15.59 13.89
C CYS A 527 1.39 14.64 14.95
N LEU A 528 0.55 13.90 15.67
CA LEU A 528 0.97 12.90 16.65
C LEU A 528 1.81 11.78 16.01
N LEU A 529 1.55 11.45 14.73
CA LEU A 529 2.38 10.53 13.95
C LEU A 529 3.80 11.06 13.70
N GLY A 530 4.05 12.35 13.92
CA GLY A 530 5.37 12.99 13.84
C GLY A 530 6.44 12.29 14.69
N ARG A 531 6.04 11.57 15.75
CA ARG A 531 6.93 10.80 16.64
C ARG A 531 7.49 9.52 16.01
N LEU A 532 6.89 9.01 14.93
CA LEU A 532 7.33 7.78 14.26
C LEU A 532 8.60 8.02 13.43
N LYS A 533 9.76 7.84 14.07
CA LYS A 533 11.07 8.18 13.48
C LYS A 533 11.45 7.31 12.28
N PHE A 534 10.96 6.08 12.25
CA PHE A 534 11.29 5.08 11.23
C PHE A 534 10.28 5.04 10.08
N LEU A 535 9.20 5.83 10.17
CA LEU A 535 8.11 5.76 9.20
C LEU A 535 8.58 6.25 7.83
N GLN A 536 8.60 5.33 6.86
CA GLN A 536 8.97 5.54 5.47
C GLN A 536 7.74 5.75 4.59
N ARG A 537 6.63 5.08 4.90
CA ARG A 537 5.41 5.08 4.08
C ARG A 537 4.20 5.34 4.94
N LEU A 538 3.45 6.40 4.64
CA LEU A 538 2.20 6.74 5.31
C LEU A 538 1.07 6.78 4.30
N ARG A 539 0.01 6.00 4.54
CA ARG A 539 -1.25 6.06 3.83
C ARG A 539 -2.36 6.32 4.83
N VAL A 540 -3.11 7.40 4.64
CA VAL A 540 -4.37 7.62 5.34
C VAL A 540 -5.41 7.80 4.26
N PHE A 541 -6.36 6.88 4.14
CA PHE A 541 -7.41 6.98 3.15
C PHE A 541 -8.76 6.68 3.79
N SER A 542 -9.76 7.43 3.38
CA SER A 542 -11.14 7.02 3.52
C SER A 542 -11.56 6.45 2.18
N ASP A 543 -12.27 5.32 2.21
CA ASP A 543 -12.87 4.81 0.98
C ASP A 543 -13.86 5.85 0.39
N VAL A 544 -14.33 6.81 1.20
CA VAL A 544 -15.43 7.73 0.90
C VAL A 544 -15.06 8.75 -0.18
N GLY A 545 -15.02 8.32 -1.44
CA GLY A 545 -14.90 9.13 -2.65
C GLY A 545 -13.93 10.33 -2.55
N ASP A 546 -14.05 11.26 -3.48
CA ASP A 546 -13.32 12.54 -3.39
C ASP A 546 -14.07 13.52 -2.47
N GLY A 547 -14.42 13.06 -1.25
CA GLY A 547 -14.95 13.94 -0.22
C GLY A 547 -14.02 15.14 -0.08
N LYS A 548 -14.54 16.36 -0.25
CA LYS A 548 -13.76 17.60 -0.09
C LYS A 548 -13.34 17.68 1.38
N ASN A 549 -12.20 17.10 1.70
CA ASN A 549 -11.65 17.20 3.03
C ASN A 549 -11.26 18.66 3.26
N GLU A 550 -11.81 19.27 4.30
CA GLU A 550 -11.60 20.70 4.62
C GLU A 550 -10.27 20.94 5.35
N TYR A 551 -9.20 20.20 5.03
CA TYR A 551 -7.91 20.48 5.63
C TYR A 551 -7.19 21.63 4.92
N LYS A 552 -6.49 22.43 5.71
CA LYS A 552 -5.71 23.59 5.29
C LYS A 552 -4.26 23.16 5.11
N ASP A 553 -3.53 23.86 4.26
CA ASP A 553 -2.10 23.60 4.01
C ASP A 553 -1.25 23.45 5.29
N TRP A 554 -1.49 24.30 6.29
CA TRP A 554 -0.71 24.29 7.54
C TRP A 554 -1.05 23.12 8.48
N ASP A 555 -2.11 22.36 8.21
CA ASP A 555 -2.45 21.12 8.92
C ASP A 555 -1.47 19.98 8.58
N VAL A 556 -0.85 20.01 7.39
CA VAL A 556 -0.05 18.89 6.85
C VAL A 556 1.33 19.30 6.32
N ASN A 557 1.58 20.57 6.01
CA ASN A 557 2.84 20.97 5.38
C ASN A 557 4.08 20.79 6.26
N TRP A 558 3.90 20.65 7.58
CA TRP A 558 4.96 20.35 8.53
C TRP A 558 5.64 18.99 8.29
N ILE A 559 5.03 18.11 7.49
CA ILE A 559 5.64 16.85 7.05
C ILE A 559 6.89 17.13 6.19
N THR A 560 6.87 18.19 5.39
CA THR A 560 7.98 18.53 4.48
C THR A 560 9.00 19.48 5.10
N ALA A 561 10.21 19.52 4.55
CA ALA A 561 11.24 20.48 4.99
C ALA A 561 10.85 21.94 4.73
N SER A 562 10.14 22.23 3.63
CA SER A 562 9.69 23.58 3.27
C SER A 562 8.59 24.07 4.21
N GLY A 563 7.57 23.26 4.49
CA GLY A 563 6.47 23.67 5.37
C GLY A 563 6.88 23.81 6.84
N ARG A 564 7.91 23.10 7.30
CA ARG A 564 8.51 23.31 8.64
C ARG A 564 9.18 24.67 8.78
N LYS A 565 9.82 25.15 7.72
CA LYS A 565 10.52 26.45 7.70
C LYS A 565 9.57 27.62 7.45
N SER A 566 8.31 27.37 7.10
CA SER A 566 7.32 28.40 6.83
C SER A 566 6.89 29.12 8.12
N VAL A 567 7.36 30.36 8.30
CA VAL A 567 6.98 31.24 9.42
C VAL A 567 5.46 31.46 9.46
N LEU A 568 4.83 31.64 8.30
CA LEU A 568 3.38 31.84 8.20
C LEU A 568 2.62 30.59 8.64
N SER A 569 3.04 29.40 8.20
CA SER A 569 2.39 28.14 8.59
C SER A 569 2.56 27.86 10.09
N ASN A 570 3.74 28.13 10.65
CA ASN A 570 3.98 28.05 12.10
C ASN A 570 3.09 29.03 12.88
N TRP A 571 2.98 30.27 12.43
CA TRP A 571 2.09 31.26 13.06
C TRP A 571 0.63 30.82 13.01
N LYS A 572 0.15 30.27 11.88
CA LYS A 572 -1.22 29.75 11.75
C LYS A 572 -1.48 28.58 12.70
N ARG A 573 -0.56 27.61 12.79
CA ARG A 573 -0.65 26.53 13.78
C ARG A 573 -0.72 27.06 15.21
N ARG A 574 0.17 27.98 15.59
CA ARG A 574 0.12 28.60 16.94
C ARG A 574 -1.18 29.34 17.20
N ARG A 575 -1.73 30.02 16.20
CA ARG A 575 -3.01 30.71 16.32
C ARG A 575 -4.14 29.71 16.53
N GLU A 576 -4.14 28.62 15.76
CA GLU A 576 -5.11 27.53 15.89
C GLU A 576 -5.06 26.88 17.28
N VAL A 577 -3.86 26.52 17.75
CA VAL A 577 -3.67 25.97 19.11
C VAL A 577 -4.16 26.96 20.18
N LYS A 578 -3.94 28.27 19.98
CA LYS A 578 -4.45 29.30 20.90
C LYS A 578 -5.97 29.43 20.89
N SER A 579 -6.66 29.17 19.77
CA SER A 579 -8.13 29.18 19.74
C SER A 579 -8.74 28.03 20.53
N TRP A 580 -8.02 26.92 20.73
CA TRP A 580 -8.54 25.75 21.47
C TRP A 580 -8.61 25.94 22.99
N ARG A 581 -8.30 27.13 23.54
CA ARG A 581 -8.28 27.37 24.99
C ARG A 581 -9.58 27.02 25.70
N GLU A 582 -10.73 27.35 25.10
CA GLU A 582 -12.03 27.01 25.69
C GLU A 582 -12.27 25.50 25.63
N TRP A 583 -11.97 24.85 24.49
CA TRP A 583 -12.14 23.41 24.31
C TRP A 583 -11.27 22.63 25.28
N ARG A 584 -10.01 23.05 25.46
CA ARG A 584 -9.08 22.48 26.45
C ARG A 584 -9.64 22.56 27.86
N ARG A 585 -10.20 23.71 28.26
CA ARG A 585 -10.82 23.86 29.58
C ARG A 585 -12.01 22.92 29.75
N ASN A 586 -12.82 22.76 28.71
CA ASN A 586 -13.96 21.85 28.74
C ASN A 586 -13.52 20.38 28.81
N GLU A 587 -12.50 19.96 28.03
CA GLU A 587 -11.88 18.64 28.14
C GLU A 587 -11.35 18.39 29.57
N ASP A 588 -10.61 19.35 30.14
CA ASP A 588 -10.01 19.21 31.48
C ASP A 588 -11.10 19.10 32.58
N LEU A 589 -12.22 19.83 32.43
CA LEU A 589 -13.36 19.74 33.34
C LEU A 589 -14.03 18.36 33.28
N VAL A 590 -14.28 17.84 32.07
CA VAL A 590 -14.85 16.49 31.89
C VAL A 590 -13.89 15.42 32.41
N GLU A 591 -12.59 15.52 32.14
CA GLU A 591 -11.58 14.58 32.66
C GLU A 591 -11.46 14.61 34.18
N THR A 592 -11.62 15.78 34.82
CA THR A 592 -11.64 15.91 36.28
C THR A 592 -12.81 15.12 36.87
N VAL A 593 -14.02 15.29 36.32
CA VAL A 593 -15.20 14.52 36.75
C VAL A 593 -15.02 13.02 36.51
N ARG A 594 -14.49 12.62 35.35
CA ARG A 594 -14.20 11.21 35.05
C ARG A 594 -13.17 10.62 36.00
N ALA A 595 -12.14 11.38 36.38
CA ALA A 595 -11.12 10.94 37.33
C ALA A 595 -11.71 10.69 38.72
N GLU A 596 -12.59 11.57 39.20
CA GLU A 596 -13.30 11.39 40.47
C GLU A 596 -14.19 10.13 40.44
N ILE A 597 -14.92 9.90 39.35
CA ILE A 597 -15.76 8.69 39.17
C ILE A 597 -14.89 7.43 39.19
N ARG A 598 -13.77 7.41 38.44
CA ARG A 598 -12.83 6.28 38.43
C ARG A 598 -12.24 6.02 39.82
N MET A 599 -11.90 7.06 40.57
CA MET A 599 -11.38 6.94 41.93
C MET A 599 -12.43 6.31 42.87
N ARG A 600 -13.70 6.72 42.78
CA ARG A 600 -14.80 6.11 43.55
C ARG A 600 -15.00 4.64 43.19
N LEU A 601 -14.98 4.29 41.90
CA LEU A 601 -15.13 2.91 41.44
C LEU A 601 -13.94 2.03 41.83
N ALA A 602 -12.72 2.56 41.82
CA ALA A 602 -11.51 1.85 42.23
C ALA A 602 -11.53 1.45 43.71
N ILE A 603 -12.17 2.24 44.57
CA ILE A 603 -12.36 1.90 46.00
C ILE A 603 -13.28 0.68 46.16
N SER A 604 -14.20 0.44 45.21
CA SER A 604 -15.18 -0.65 45.28
C SER A 604 -14.76 -1.94 44.59
N GLY A 605 -13.65 -1.96 43.84
CA GLY A 605 -13.28 -3.09 42.98
C GLY A 605 -11.91 -3.71 43.31
N THR A 606 -11.77 -5.01 43.06
CA THR A 606 -10.48 -5.70 43.06
C THR A 606 -9.66 -5.28 41.83
N SER A 607 -8.73 -4.34 41.99
CA SER A 607 -7.83 -3.96 40.91
C SER A 607 -6.89 -5.11 40.57
N HIS A 608 -6.93 -5.62 39.34
CA HIS A 608 -5.89 -6.51 38.84
C HIS A 608 -4.59 -5.73 38.66
N PRO A 609 -3.43 -6.26 39.09
CA PRO A 609 -2.15 -5.62 38.87
C PRO A 609 -1.89 -5.50 37.37
N ILE A 610 -1.63 -4.27 36.92
CA ILE A 610 -1.21 -3.98 35.54
C ILE A 610 0.28 -4.36 35.43
N PRO A 611 0.70 -5.11 34.41
CA PRO A 611 2.13 -5.39 34.20
C PRO A 611 2.95 -4.11 34.09
N ASP A 612 4.14 -4.06 34.69
CA ASP A 612 4.98 -2.85 34.75
C ASP A 612 5.25 -2.21 33.36
N ALA A 613 5.47 -3.05 32.34
CA ALA A 613 5.69 -2.58 30.97
C ALA A 613 4.47 -1.86 30.38
N ASP A 614 3.26 -2.33 30.71
CA ASP A 614 2.01 -1.72 30.27
C ASP A 614 1.74 -0.42 31.04
N ALA A 615 2.18 -0.31 32.31
CA ALA A 615 2.04 0.91 33.12
C ALA A 615 2.80 2.12 32.54
N VAL A 616 4.01 1.92 32.02
CA VAL A 616 4.81 2.99 31.38
C VAL A 616 4.10 3.52 30.14
N ILE A 617 3.55 2.63 29.32
CA ILE A 617 2.88 3.00 28.06
C ILE A 617 1.51 3.61 28.36
N LEU A 618 0.78 3.09 29.35
CA LEU A 618 -0.48 3.67 29.80
C LEU A 618 -0.29 5.11 30.30
N LYS A 619 0.80 5.38 31.02
CA LYS A 619 1.17 6.75 31.42
C LYS A 619 1.43 7.64 30.21
N GLN A 620 2.16 7.15 29.20
CA GLN A 620 2.36 7.92 27.96
C GLN A 620 1.03 8.20 27.24
N LEU A 621 0.05 7.31 27.36
CA LEU A 621 -1.27 7.40 26.76
C LEU A 621 -2.28 8.19 27.61
N GLU A 622 -1.93 8.73 28.77
CA GLU A 622 -2.88 9.42 29.68
C GLU A 622 -3.69 10.52 28.98
N ASN A 623 -3.09 11.19 27.99
CA ASN A 623 -3.69 12.28 27.21
C ASN A 623 -4.26 11.83 25.85
N LEU A 624 -4.36 10.53 25.59
CA LEU A 624 -4.85 9.95 24.34
C LEU A 624 -6.23 10.50 23.95
N GLY A 625 -6.39 11.09 22.77
CA GLY A 625 -7.67 11.66 22.34
C GLY A 625 -7.94 13.09 22.82
N LEU A 626 -7.11 13.67 23.69
CA LEU A 626 -7.25 15.06 24.13
C LEU A 626 -6.50 16.02 23.21
N LEU A 627 -6.97 17.26 23.12
CA LEU A 627 -6.23 18.34 22.44
C LEU A 627 -4.90 18.68 23.13
N PHE A 628 -4.74 18.35 24.42
CA PHE A 628 -3.47 18.54 25.13
C PHE A 628 -2.30 17.89 24.41
N ASP A 629 -2.47 16.63 24.01
CA ASP A 629 -1.42 15.85 23.34
C ASP A 629 -1.02 16.46 21.99
N VAL A 630 -2.01 17.00 21.28
CA VAL A 630 -1.80 17.73 20.02
C VAL A 630 -1.04 19.04 20.27
N GLU A 631 -1.41 19.79 21.31
CA GLU A 631 -0.72 21.02 21.70
C GLU A 631 0.75 20.75 22.09
N GLU A 632 1.01 19.71 22.88
CA GLU A 632 2.37 19.30 23.24
C GLU A 632 3.18 18.91 22.02
N MET A 633 2.60 18.11 21.12
CA MET A 633 3.26 17.73 19.88
C MET A 633 3.59 18.95 19.00
N VAL A 634 2.69 19.94 18.90
CA VAL A 634 2.97 21.17 18.16
C VAL A 634 4.11 21.95 18.81
N LYS A 635 4.21 22.00 20.14
CA LYS A 635 5.36 22.60 20.86
C LYS A 635 6.66 21.84 20.57
N GLU A 636 6.64 20.51 20.60
CA GLU A 636 7.79 19.66 20.24
C GLU A 636 8.28 19.97 18.81
N MET A 637 7.36 20.14 17.86
CA MET A 637 7.67 20.47 16.47
C MET A 637 8.35 21.83 16.27
N GLU A 638 8.25 22.74 17.24
CA GLU A 638 8.92 24.04 17.21
C GLU A 638 10.37 23.97 17.70
N VAL A 639 10.76 22.89 18.37
CA VAL A 639 12.14 22.64 18.77
C VAL A 639 12.96 22.37 17.51
N LYS A 640 14.02 23.16 17.29
CA LYS A 640 14.85 23.09 16.06
C LYS A 640 15.44 21.70 15.77
N GLU A 641 15.67 20.92 16.82
CA GLU A 641 16.25 19.57 16.74
C GLU A 641 15.21 18.51 16.37
N PHE A 642 13.93 18.77 16.65
CA PHE A 642 12.88 17.83 16.35
C PHE A 642 12.57 17.80 14.85
N ARG A 643 12.60 16.60 14.28
CA ARG A 643 12.24 16.36 12.88
C ARG A 643 11.09 15.36 12.84
N PRO A 644 9.85 15.80 12.56
CA PRO A 644 8.73 14.90 12.38
C PRO A 644 9.01 13.94 11.21
N MET A 645 8.77 12.64 11.43
CA MET A 645 8.91 11.55 10.43
C MET A 645 10.12 11.74 9.49
N PRO A 646 11.35 11.73 10.02
CA PRO A 646 12.54 12.07 9.24
C PRO A 646 12.85 11.06 8.12
N ALA A 647 12.32 9.84 8.22
CA ALA A 647 12.47 8.77 7.24
C ALA A 647 11.36 8.73 6.17
N LEU A 648 10.39 9.65 6.20
CA LEU A 648 9.22 9.56 5.31
C LEU A 648 9.60 9.80 3.84
N GLU A 649 9.35 8.79 3.01
CA GLU A 649 9.63 8.77 1.58
C GLU A 649 8.36 8.74 0.73
N GLY A 650 7.32 8.08 1.22
CA GLY A 650 6.02 7.96 0.56
C GLY A 650 4.89 8.44 1.46
N LEU A 651 4.05 9.31 0.92
CA LEU A 651 2.82 9.79 1.54
C LEU A 651 1.66 9.53 0.58
N SER A 652 0.51 9.17 1.13
CA SER A 652 -0.76 9.18 0.42
C SER A 652 -1.89 9.59 1.35
N LEU A 653 -2.62 10.65 0.99
CA LEU A 653 -3.78 11.13 1.72
C LEU A 653 -4.99 11.04 0.78
N ASN A 654 -5.90 10.10 1.05
CA ASN A 654 -7.07 9.79 0.21
C ASN A 654 -6.73 9.49 -1.27
N HIS A 655 -5.55 8.91 -1.50
CA HIS A 655 -5.09 8.55 -2.84
C HIS A 655 -4.57 7.09 -2.84
N PRO A 656 -4.73 6.32 -3.93
CA PRO A 656 -4.29 4.91 -3.99
C PRO A 656 -2.76 4.77 -4.08
N THR A 657 -2.11 5.72 -4.75
CA THR A 657 -0.67 5.67 -5.04
C THR A 657 0.12 6.48 -4.01
N LEU A 658 1.18 5.89 -3.48
CA LEU A 658 2.18 6.62 -2.68
C LEU A 658 2.98 7.55 -3.56
N MET A 659 3.17 8.78 -3.10
CA MET A 659 3.99 9.78 -3.76
C MET A 659 4.94 10.45 -2.77
N PRO A 660 6.02 11.11 -3.23
CA PRO A 660 6.83 11.93 -2.35
C PRO A 660 5.96 12.97 -1.61
N PRO A 661 6.18 13.23 -0.31
CA PRO A 661 5.35 14.15 0.47
C PRO A 661 5.15 15.52 -0.19
N GLU A 662 6.19 16.08 -0.80
CA GLU A 662 6.09 17.34 -1.55
C GLU A 662 5.07 17.24 -2.67
N THR A 663 5.10 16.15 -3.45
CA THR A 663 4.17 15.95 -4.58
C THR A 663 2.73 15.79 -4.12
N VAL A 664 2.50 15.12 -2.99
CA VAL A 664 1.17 15.03 -2.37
C VAL A 664 0.67 16.42 -2.00
N LEU A 665 1.47 17.21 -1.29
CA LEU A 665 1.07 18.56 -0.88
C LEU A 665 0.84 19.51 -2.08
N GLU A 666 1.63 19.38 -3.14
CA GLU A 666 1.40 20.12 -4.39
C GLU A 666 0.06 19.75 -5.05
N HIS A 667 -0.35 18.49 -4.95
CA HIS A 667 -1.63 18.01 -5.46
C HIS A 667 -2.80 18.50 -4.61
N LEU A 668 -2.66 18.46 -3.28
CA LEU A 668 -3.67 18.90 -2.33
C LEU A 668 -3.86 20.43 -2.33
N PHE A 669 -2.79 21.20 -2.55
CA PHE A 669 -2.82 22.68 -2.48
C PHE A 669 -2.19 23.33 -3.72
N PRO A 670 -2.79 23.17 -4.91
CA PRO A 670 -2.20 23.64 -6.16
C PRO A 670 -1.94 25.15 -6.19
N SER A 671 -2.77 25.95 -5.50
CA SER A 671 -2.67 27.41 -5.46
C SER A 671 -1.49 27.94 -4.63
N MET A 672 -0.88 27.12 -3.77
CA MET A 672 0.24 27.55 -2.94
C MET A 672 1.53 27.71 -3.77
N LEU A 673 1.78 26.79 -4.69
CA LEU A 673 2.95 26.85 -5.56
C LEU A 673 2.91 28.03 -6.50
N ASP A 674 1.74 28.37 -7.03
CA ASP A 674 1.62 29.51 -7.92
C ASP A 674 1.90 30.82 -7.14
N LYS A 675 1.63 30.85 -5.83
CA LYS A 675 2.02 31.93 -4.91
C LYS A 675 3.50 31.89 -4.47
N LEU A 676 4.12 30.72 -4.41
CA LEU A 676 5.54 30.57 -4.06
C LEU A 676 6.48 30.80 -5.25
N ARG A 677 6.04 30.51 -6.48
CA ARG A 677 6.82 30.74 -7.72
C ARG A 677 6.72 32.17 -8.24
N SER A 678 5.70 32.92 -7.81
CA SER A 678 5.53 34.33 -8.14
C SER A 678 6.29 35.26 -7.18
N ARG A 679 6.99 34.70 -6.18
CA ARG A 679 7.89 35.40 -5.26
C ARG A 679 9.30 34.87 -5.48
#